data_AF-A0A7L1NBE4-F1
#
_entry.id   AF-A0A7L1NBE4-F1
#
_cell.length_a   1.000
_cell.length_b   1.000
_cell.length_c   1.000
_cell.angle_alpha   90.00
_cell.angle_beta   90.00
_cell.angle_gamma   90.00
#
_symmetry.space_group_name_H-M   'P 1'
#
loop_
_entity.id
_entity.type
_entity.pdbx_description
1 polymer ?
#
loop_
_entity_poly.entity_id
_entity_poly.type
_entity_poly.pdbx_seq_one_letter_code
_entity_poly.pdbx_strand_id
1 'polypeptide(L)'
;MGVALARAAQWTAAGSGTGTLEITPWNESLLNQIIKFAENFCARHPQEAAFVFREPLEWKTHLDSSVFGEGYEINGETVQSEAKGKDDQPLLLLTASTLRVRSFDQLSHLLQIAMGKKLKEAQACLEANRDPVVKILGPEYGTVEGEDMSMLYLLDKVKKDNDPETEMKMKIFILLHQLDLQLLNSSLKHISQDIRLNPAAIDNEVSLLKNFSGKGEDTVLESLEYTSDYVFSNGCRAPPWRQIHGEICYLVIKPHDTDPLYVTCSTAGVFLNGEKNILEKIISMFFHCSSTVTCRSAVDLWWRWYAGINGTYGLGAFFGLVSYAGRHNRICLIFHSFISHLTQHTFCLMTFIVDEAINEDTEEERNKRSTTLKVKKKASGIPSESVKVKPASKWLESISESSSETEADEEQPVHHEEESTDWPSEYWGIKKLAKYLKRGDPTATVIALCSMRDFNLAQETCQMAIRNTGCLEVLINLLDTEEMKCQMGSLKILKEMSQSALIRRAIVDLGGLQIMLTILDSPDKDLKCLAAETIASIAGFKRARRTVRLHGGIKKLVRRPLSYACFLGSTNLKPYQAKDTETARCGALALWSCSKSTKNKEAIRKAGGIPLLARWLKCANVDILIPVVGTLQECASEPSYRLAIRTEGMIENLVKNLSSENEELQMHCASAIFKCAEDKETRDLVRQHGGLRPLSVLLGNTENKQLLAAVTGAIWKCALSRENVLKFGEYKVVEALVGLLTTDQPGEVLVNVVGALGECCQEQINRTIIRKCDGIPLLVQLLTGTDRALLVNVAKAVGACATEPESVTIIDRLDGICLIWSLLKNPNPDVQASAAWALCPCIENSKDAGELVYSFIDGLQLIVNLLKSKNQEVLASVCAAITNIAKDEETLAVITDLGVVPQLSKLTKTSNNKLRLHLAEAICQCCMWGSNRVTFGESKAVVPLVHYLKSKDPSVCRAAAQALYQLSQDPNNCIAMHENGVVKLLLAMVGSTDEALQEAAAGCIANIRRLVLATEKAMYG
;
A
#
# COMPACT_ATOMS: atom_id res chain seq x y z
N MET A 1 -26.42 11.39 -11.24
CA MET A 1 -26.96 12.67 -11.75
C MET A 1 -27.00 13.78 -10.72
N GLY A 2 -26.86 13.49 -9.41
CA GLY A 2 -26.88 14.53 -8.37
C GLY A 2 -25.63 15.41 -8.39
N VAL A 3 -24.45 14.86 -8.74
CA VAL A 3 -23.19 15.60 -8.65
C VAL A 3 -22.99 16.54 -9.83
N ALA A 4 -23.27 16.11 -11.06
CA ALA A 4 -23.16 17.00 -12.22
C ALA A 4 -24.16 18.16 -12.14
N LEU A 5 -25.40 17.91 -11.70
CA LEU A 5 -26.40 18.97 -11.52
C LEU A 5 -26.07 19.89 -10.34
N ALA A 6 -25.52 19.37 -9.23
CA ALA A 6 -25.15 20.19 -8.08
C ALA A 6 -23.85 21.00 -8.30
N ARG A 7 -22.88 20.46 -9.05
CA ARG A 7 -21.52 21.04 -9.16
C ARG A 7 -21.19 21.63 -10.53
N ALA A 8 -21.79 21.15 -11.61
CA ALA A 8 -21.48 21.59 -12.97
C ALA A 8 -22.57 22.42 -13.65
N ALA A 9 -23.84 22.29 -13.26
CA ALA A 9 -24.91 23.14 -13.78
C ALA A 9 -24.90 24.53 -13.12
N GLN A 10 -25.18 25.56 -13.91
CA GLN A 10 -25.24 26.95 -13.42
C GLN A 10 -26.65 27.26 -12.91
N TRP A 11 -26.74 27.65 -11.64
CA TRP A 11 -27.99 27.99 -10.96
C TRP A 11 -28.00 29.48 -10.61
N THR A 12 -29.17 30.11 -10.72
CA THR A 12 -29.34 31.52 -10.31
C THR A 12 -29.10 31.70 -8.81
N ALA A 13 -28.39 32.78 -8.42
CA ALA A 13 -28.14 33.12 -7.02
C ALA A 13 -29.46 33.47 -6.30
N ALA A 14 -29.87 32.61 -5.36
CA ALA A 14 -31.17 32.70 -4.71
C ALA A 14 -31.24 33.82 -3.65
N GLY A 15 -31.68 35.02 -4.06
CA GLY A 15 -32.30 35.97 -3.15
C GLY A 15 -33.73 35.54 -2.83
N SER A 16 -33.91 34.59 -1.89
CA SER A 16 -35.20 34.16 -1.30
C SER A 16 -36.16 33.26 -2.11
N GLY A 17 -35.67 32.49 -3.11
CA GLY A 17 -36.47 31.47 -3.83
C GLY A 17 -35.69 30.18 -4.14
N THR A 18 -36.38 29.12 -4.58
CA THR A 18 -35.76 27.92 -5.17
C THR A 18 -35.03 28.34 -6.46
N GLY A 19 -33.69 28.32 -6.46
CA GLY A 19 -32.89 28.74 -7.63
C GLY A 19 -33.30 27.97 -8.90
N THR A 20 -33.44 28.70 -10.01
CA THR A 20 -33.73 28.17 -11.35
C THR A 20 -32.44 27.94 -12.12
N LEU A 21 -32.45 27.01 -13.07
CA LEU A 21 -31.32 26.78 -13.98
C LEU A 21 -31.13 28.00 -14.88
N GLU A 22 -29.91 28.54 -14.94
CA GLU A 22 -29.61 29.68 -15.81
C GLU A 22 -29.70 29.28 -17.28
N ILE A 23 -30.22 30.18 -18.12
CA ILE A 23 -30.28 29.96 -19.57
C ILE A 23 -28.90 30.26 -20.14
N THR A 24 -28.01 29.27 -20.07
CA THR A 24 -26.67 29.33 -20.67
C THR A 24 -26.52 28.23 -21.74
N PRO A 25 -25.71 28.47 -22.79
CA PRO A 25 -25.44 27.44 -23.81
C PRO A 25 -24.89 26.14 -23.21
N TRP A 26 -24.21 26.28 -22.08
CA TRP A 26 -23.68 25.19 -21.26
C TRP A 26 -24.80 24.34 -20.62
N ASN A 27 -25.72 24.95 -19.90
CA ASN A 27 -26.88 24.26 -19.32
C ASN A 27 -27.77 23.65 -20.40
N GLU A 28 -27.93 24.31 -21.56
CA GLU A 28 -28.63 23.73 -22.70
C GLU A 28 -27.96 22.47 -23.24
N SER A 29 -26.62 22.44 -23.30
CA SER A 29 -25.86 21.24 -23.68
C SER A 29 -26.04 20.08 -22.69
N LEU A 30 -25.98 20.37 -21.39
CA LEU A 30 -26.25 19.39 -20.33
C LEU A 30 -27.67 18.83 -20.44
N LEU A 31 -28.68 19.70 -20.57
CA LEU A 31 -30.08 19.29 -20.72
C LEU A 31 -30.29 18.44 -21.97
N ASN A 32 -29.66 18.78 -23.09
CA ASN A 32 -29.75 17.98 -24.32
C ASN A 32 -29.14 16.58 -24.16
N GLN A 33 -28.03 16.45 -23.43
CA GLN A 33 -27.44 15.13 -23.13
C GLN A 33 -28.35 14.28 -22.23
N ILE A 34 -28.99 14.91 -21.25
CA ILE A 34 -29.96 14.25 -20.35
C ILE A 34 -31.20 13.81 -21.12
N ILE A 35 -31.76 14.66 -21.98
CA ILE A 35 -32.91 14.33 -22.84
C ILE A 35 -32.55 13.17 -23.76
N LYS A 36 -31.38 13.22 -24.40
CA LYS A 36 -30.91 12.14 -25.29
C LYS A 36 -30.74 10.82 -24.54
N PHE A 37 -30.28 10.85 -23.28
CA PHE A 37 -30.22 9.64 -22.46
C PHE A 37 -31.62 9.09 -22.18
N ALA A 38 -32.55 9.93 -21.72
CA ALA A 38 -33.91 9.53 -21.39
C ALA A 38 -34.69 8.95 -22.59
N GLU A 39 -34.56 9.55 -23.78
CA GLU A 39 -35.21 9.06 -25.00
C GLU A 39 -34.64 7.69 -25.46
N ASN A 40 -33.33 7.50 -25.33
CA ASN A 40 -32.67 6.26 -25.74
C ASN A 40 -32.73 5.16 -24.66
N PHE A 41 -33.16 5.48 -23.43
CA PHE A 41 -33.14 4.56 -22.30
C PHE A 41 -34.02 3.33 -22.57
N CYS A 42 -35.25 3.53 -23.01
CA CYS A 42 -36.21 2.46 -23.33
C CYS A 42 -35.72 1.54 -24.47
N ALA A 43 -35.02 2.11 -25.45
CA ALA A 43 -34.49 1.34 -26.59
C ALA A 43 -33.27 0.49 -26.22
N ARG A 44 -32.46 0.94 -25.24
CA ARG A 44 -31.24 0.25 -24.81
C ARG A 44 -31.44 -0.69 -23.62
N HIS A 45 -32.39 -0.37 -22.75
CA HIS A 45 -32.59 -1.02 -21.44
C HIS A 45 -34.10 -1.24 -21.16
N PRO A 46 -34.77 -2.13 -21.90
CA PRO A 46 -36.23 -2.32 -21.81
C PRO A 46 -36.70 -2.96 -20.49
N GLN A 47 -35.84 -3.70 -19.79
CA GLN A 47 -36.19 -4.30 -18.50
C GLN A 47 -36.11 -3.28 -17.36
N GLU A 48 -35.11 -2.40 -17.42
CA GLU A 48 -34.88 -1.31 -16.47
C GLU A 48 -35.86 -0.16 -16.67
N ALA A 49 -36.35 0.06 -17.89
CA ALA A 49 -37.29 1.13 -18.20
C ALA A 49 -38.70 0.91 -17.62
N ALA A 50 -39.07 -0.35 -17.41
CA ALA A 50 -40.30 -0.79 -16.75
C ALA A 50 -40.23 -0.69 -15.20
N PHE A 51 -39.10 -0.29 -14.64
CA PHE A 51 -38.94 -0.12 -13.20
C PHE A 51 -39.80 1.04 -12.67
N VAL A 52 -40.55 0.77 -11.59
CA VAL A 52 -41.43 1.75 -10.95
C VAL A 52 -40.65 2.52 -9.89
N PHE A 53 -40.63 3.85 -10.01
CA PHE A 53 -39.94 4.74 -9.08
C PHE A 53 -40.53 4.66 -7.68
N ARG A 54 -39.66 4.77 -6.66
CA ARG A 54 -40.09 4.78 -5.25
C ARG A 54 -40.98 5.98 -4.93
N GLU A 55 -40.63 7.16 -5.45
CA GLU A 55 -41.42 8.37 -5.40
C GLU A 55 -41.61 8.94 -6.82
N PRO A 56 -42.79 9.50 -7.16
CA PRO A 56 -43.00 10.12 -8.46
C PRO A 56 -42.13 11.36 -8.65
N LEU A 57 -41.57 11.52 -9.85
CA LEU A 57 -41.04 12.80 -10.30
C LEU A 57 -42.23 13.73 -10.57
N GLU A 58 -42.26 14.88 -9.91
CA GLU A 58 -43.37 15.82 -9.96
C GLU A 58 -42.88 17.19 -10.40
N TRP A 59 -43.52 17.78 -11.41
CA TRP A 59 -43.25 19.15 -11.87
C TRP A 59 -44.48 19.79 -12.51
N LYS A 60 -44.42 21.12 -12.68
CA LYS A 60 -45.45 21.86 -13.40
C LYS A 60 -45.16 21.80 -14.90
N THR A 61 -46.10 21.27 -15.67
CA THR A 61 -45.96 21.11 -17.12
C THR A 61 -46.66 22.23 -17.88
N HIS A 62 -46.20 22.50 -19.10
CA HIS A 62 -46.84 23.39 -20.07
C HIS A 62 -47.48 22.61 -21.24
N LEU A 63 -47.74 21.32 -21.02
CA LEU A 63 -48.44 20.43 -21.94
C LEU A 63 -49.94 20.44 -21.62
N ASP A 64 -50.77 20.59 -22.66
CA ASP A 64 -52.23 20.51 -22.55
C ASP A 64 -52.68 19.04 -22.56
N SER A 65 -53.81 18.72 -21.92
CA SER A 65 -54.34 17.35 -21.85
C SER A 65 -54.71 16.76 -23.22
N SER A 66 -54.87 17.62 -24.24
CA SER A 66 -55.18 17.24 -25.63
C SER A 66 -53.99 16.69 -26.42
N VAL A 67 -52.76 16.79 -25.89
CA VAL A 67 -51.53 16.33 -26.57
C VAL A 67 -51.27 14.83 -26.34
N PHE A 68 -51.97 14.21 -25.38
CA PHE A 68 -51.87 12.78 -25.09
C PHE A 68 -52.80 11.98 -26.02
N GLY A 69 -52.28 10.89 -26.60
CA GLY A 69 -52.98 10.03 -27.58
C GLY A 69 -53.32 8.64 -27.03
N GLU A 70 -53.24 7.61 -27.87
CA GLU A 70 -53.49 6.21 -27.50
C GLU A 70 -52.59 5.76 -26.33
N GLY A 71 -53.17 5.06 -25.33
CA GLY A 71 -52.48 4.60 -24.12
C GLY A 71 -52.71 5.45 -22.86
N TYR A 72 -53.53 6.51 -22.95
CA TYR A 72 -53.91 7.38 -21.83
C TYR A 72 -55.43 7.62 -21.75
N GLU A 73 -55.99 7.53 -20.56
CA GLU A 73 -57.38 7.91 -20.25
C GLU A 73 -57.46 9.41 -19.93
N ILE A 74 -58.28 10.15 -20.69
CA ILE A 74 -58.42 11.60 -20.57
C ILE A 74 -59.80 11.93 -19.99
N ASN A 75 -59.82 12.45 -18.76
CA ASN A 75 -61.02 12.94 -18.07
C ASN A 75 -60.89 14.44 -17.81
N GLY A 76 -61.25 15.26 -18.80
CA GLY A 76 -61.18 16.72 -18.73
C GLY A 76 -59.75 17.25 -18.56
N GLU A 77 -59.43 17.81 -17.40
CA GLU A 77 -58.09 18.31 -17.03
C GLU A 77 -57.18 17.24 -16.39
N THR A 78 -57.63 15.98 -16.36
CA THR A 78 -56.85 14.85 -15.82
C THR A 78 -56.49 13.85 -16.90
N VAL A 79 -55.22 13.44 -16.94
CA VAL A 79 -54.72 12.40 -17.86
C VAL A 79 -54.06 11.30 -17.03
N GLN A 80 -54.43 10.05 -17.28
CA GLN A 80 -53.90 8.88 -16.59
C GLN A 80 -53.35 7.87 -17.61
N SER A 81 -52.20 7.27 -17.34
CA SER A 81 -51.72 6.16 -18.18
C SER A 81 -52.53 4.89 -17.94
N GLU A 82 -52.82 4.14 -19.00
CA GLU A 82 -53.41 2.79 -18.90
C GLU A 82 -52.47 1.82 -18.16
N ALA A 83 -51.15 2.06 -18.24
CA ALA A 83 -50.14 1.31 -17.50
C ALA A 83 -50.17 1.67 -16.00
N LYS A 84 -50.34 0.65 -15.14
CA LYS A 84 -50.39 0.76 -13.67
C LYS A 84 -49.25 0.01 -13.01
N GLY A 85 -48.77 0.53 -11.87
CA GLY A 85 -47.80 -0.15 -11.01
C GLY A 85 -48.42 -1.30 -10.22
N LYS A 86 -47.60 -2.01 -9.41
CA LYS A 86 -48.07 -3.10 -8.53
C LYS A 86 -49.14 -2.66 -7.50
N ASP A 87 -49.18 -1.37 -7.19
CA ASP A 87 -50.13 -0.75 -6.25
C ASP A 87 -51.41 -0.21 -6.91
N ASP A 88 -51.68 -0.59 -8.17
CA ASP A 88 -52.84 -0.16 -8.98
C ASP A 88 -52.92 1.36 -9.30
N GLN A 89 -51.86 2.11 -9.00
CA GLN A 89 -51.73 3.53 -9.35
C GLN A 89 -51.17 3.71 -10.77
N PRO A 90 -51.64 4.72 -11.53
CA PRO A 90 -51.14 4.98 -12.89
C PRO A 90 -49.68 5.43 -12.86
N LEU A 91 -48.89 4.94 -13.82
CA LEU A 91 -47.46 5.28 -13.95
C LEU A 91 -47.22 6.71 -14.43
N LEU A 92 -48.23 7.35 -15.03
CA LEU A 92 -48.27 8.78 -15.34
C LEU A 92 -49.63 9.35 -14.93
N LEU A 93 -49.60 10.47 -14.20
CA LEU A 93 -50.79 11.22 -13.79
C LEU A 93 -50.56 12.71 -14.04
N LEU A 94 -51.40 13.31 -14.87
CA LEU A 94 -51.53 14.75 -15.00
C LEU A 94 -52.79 15.19 -14.26
N THR A 95 -52.66 16.16 -13.35
CA THR A 95 -53.80 16.79 -12.67
C THR A 95 -53.66 18.30 -12.78
N ALA A 96 -54.57 18.94 -13.52
CA ALA A 96 -54.54 20.36 -13.88
C ALA A 96 -53.25 20.74 -14.63
N SER A 97 -52.21 21.16 -13.91
CA SER A 97 -50.89 21.54 -14.47
C SER A 97 -49.72 20.79 -13.83
N THR A 98 -50.00 19.83 -12.94
CA THR A 98 -48.97 19.07 -12.23
C THR A 98 -48.88 17.67 -12.79
N LEU A 99 -47.70 17.31 -13.27
CA LEU A 99 -47.40 16.06 -13.92
C LEU A 99 -46.57 15.18 -13.00
N ARG A 100 -47.00 13.92 -12.83
CA ARG A 100 -46.34 12.91 -12.00
C ARG A 100 -45.97 11.71 -12.85
N VAL A 101 -44.69 11.36 -12.86
CA VAL A 101 -44.16 10.23 -13.63
C VAL A 101 -43.44 9.24 -12.71
N ARG A 102 -43.72 7.95 -12.88
CA ARG A 102 -43.19 6.85 -12.05
C ARG A 102 -42.40 5.80 -12.82
N SER A 103 -42.08 6.00 -14.09
CA SER A 103 -41.23 5.07 -14.85
C SER A 103 -40.45 5.80 -15.94
N PHE A 104 -39.32 5.23 -16.34
CA PHE A 104 -38.52 5.77 -17.46
C PHE A 104 -39.24 5.59 -18.79
N ASP A 105 -40.04 4.52 -18.96
CA ASP A 105 -40.88 4.33 -20.15
C ASP A 105 -41.85 5.48 -20.37
N GLN A 106 -42.57 5.89 -19.33
CA GLN A 106 -43.49 7.02 -19.41
C GLN A 106 -42.76 8.35 -19.60
N LEU A 107 -41.56 8.50 -19.03
CA LEU A 107 -40.73 9.69 -19.21
C LEU A 107 -40.22 9.83 -20.66
N SER A 108 -39.82 8.72 -21.29
CA SER A 108 -39.40 8.72 -22.70
C SER A 108 -40.57 9.05 -23.64
N HIS A 109 -41.74 8.43 -23.44
CA HIS A 109 -42.94 8.75 -24.22
C HIS A 109 -43.34 10.22 -24.04
N LEU A 110 -43.25 10.76 -22.83
CA LEU A 110 -43.56 12.15 -22.57
C LEU A 110 -42.62 13.12 -23.30
N LEU A 111 -41.31 12.83 -23.31
CA LEU A 111 -40.34 13.63 -24.05
C LEU A 111 -40.60 13.55 -25.57
N GLN A 112 -41.02 12.39 -26.10
CA GLN A 112 -41.40 12.27 -27.50
C GLN A 112 -42.65 13.11 -27.84
N ILE A 113 -43.67 13.09 -26.98
CA ILE A 113 -44.90 13.88 -27.11
C ILE A 113 -44.63 15.39 -27.03
N ALA A 114 -43.70 15.82 -26.16
CA ALA A 114 -43.38 17.22 -25.96
C ALA A 114 -42.73 17.92 -27.18
N MET A 115 -42.25 17.15 -28.17
CA MET A 115 -41.65 17.63 -29.45
C MET A 115 -40.72 18.86 -29.31
N GLY A 116 -41.23 20.08 -29.52
CA GLY A 116 -40.46 21.33 -29.47
C GLY A 116 -40.32 21.95 -28.08
N LYS A 117 -41.00 21.41 -27.06
CA LYS A 117 -40.96 21.88 -25.66
C LYS A 117 -40.10 21.01 -24.74
N LYS A 118 -39.37 20.02 -25.29
CA LYS A 118 -38.56 19.03 -24.52
C LYS A 118 -37.58 19.66 -23.53
N LEU A 119 -36.86 20.70 -23.95
CA LEU A 119 -35.90 21.41 -23.10
C LEU A 119 -36.58 22.07 -21.89
N LYS A 120 -37.76 22.67 -22.09
CA LYS A 120 -38.51 23.35 -21.02
C LYS A 120 -39.10 22.35 -20.02
N GLU A 121 -39.61 21.22 -20.51
CA GLU A 121 -40.13 20.15 -19.65
C GLU A 121 -39.00 19.46 -18.85
N ALA A 122 -37.87 19.18 -19.49
CA ALA A 122 -36.71 18.60 -18.81
C ALA A 122 -36.14 19.56 -17.75
N GLN A 123 -36.06 20.86 -18.07
CA GLN A 123 -35.67 21.89 -17.12
C GLN A 123 -36.63 21.96 -15.93
N ALA A 124 -37.94 22.08 -16.16
CA ALA A 124 -38.94 22.14 -15.10
C ALA A 124 -38.94 20.88 -14.21
N CYS A 125 -38.71 19.71 -14.81
CA CYS A 125 -38.55 18.45 -14.09
C CYS A 125 -37.34 18.46 -13.15
N LEU A 126 -36.18 18.90 -13.62
CA LEU A 126 -34.95 18.93 -12.81
C LEU A 126 -34.95 20.03 -11.74
N GLU A 127 -35.58 21.18 -12.02
CA GLU A 127 -35.74 22.26 -11.04
C GLU A 127 -36.64 21.84 -9.87
N ALA A 128 -37.72 21.10 -10.15
CA ALA A 128 -38.64 20.60 -9.13
C ALA A 128 -38.11 19.38 -8.36
N ASN A 129 -37.14 18.66 -8.92
CA ASN A 129 -36.61 17.40 -8.37
C ASN A 129 -35.07 17.45 -8.27
N ARG A 130 -34.56 18.14 -7.23
CA ARG A 130 -33.11 18.39 -7.03
C ARG A 130 -32.25 17.12 -6.92
N ASP A 131 -32.79 16.05 -6.36
CA ASP A 131 -32.15 14.74 -6.34
C ASP A 131 -33.09 13.67 -6.95
N PRO A 132 -33.07 13.49 -8.28
CA PRO A 132 -33.92 12.52 -8.94
C PRO A 132 -33.51 11.08 -8.58
N VAL A 133 -32.26 10.83 -8.18
CA VAL A 133 -31.77 9.48 -7.85
C VAL A 133 -32.42 8.99 -6.55
N VAL A 134 -32.53 9.87 -5.54
CA VAL A 134 -33.24 9.55 -4.29
C VAL A 134 -34.71 9.23 -4.53
N LYS A 135 -35.40 9.98 -5.40
CA LYS A 135 -36.81 9.71 -5.72
C LYS A 135 -36.99 8.38 -6.48
N ILE A 136 -36.07 8.04 -7.37
CA ILE A 136 -36.16 6.83 -8.20
C ILE A 136 -35.82 5.58 -7.38
N LEU A 137 -34.70 5.59 -6.64
CA LEU A 137 -34.12 4.40 -5.99
C LEU A 137 -34.26 4.38 -4.46
N GLY A 138 -34.46 5.55 -3.84
CA GLY A 138 -34.58 5.74 -2.39
C GLY A 138 -33.38 6.47 -1.74
N PRO A 139 -33.51 6.86 -0.45
CA PRO A 139 -32.51 7.67 0.26
C PRO A 139 -31.15 6.99 0.44
N GLU A 140 -31.10 5.66 0.38
CA GLU A 140 -29.86 4.87 0.46
C GLU A 140 -28.93 5.07 -0.76
N TYR A 141 -29.45 5.64 -1.86
CA TYR A 141 -28.73 5.87 -3.12
C TYR A 141 -28.52 7.37 -3.41
N GLY A 142 -28.79 8.25 -2.43
CA GLY A 142 -28.59 9.69 -2.57
C GLY A 142 -27.14 10.12 -2.38
N THR A 143 -26.82 11.34 -2.84
CA THR A 143 -25.50 11.95 -2.61
C THR A 143 -25.43 12.51 -1.19
N VAL A 144 -24.82 11.78 -0.24
CA VAL A 144 -24.52 12.29 1.10
C VAL A 144 -23.16 12.99 1.06
N GLU A 145 -23.11 14.27 1.46
CA GLU A 145 -21.84 14.97 1.64
C GLU A 145 -21.07 14.34 2.81
N GLY A 146 -19.94 13.68 2.54
CA GLY A 146 -18.96 13.29 3.56
C GLY A 146 -18.87 11.80 3.93
N GLU A 147 -19.58 10.89 3.25
CA GLU A 147 -19.36 9.45 3.39
C GLU A 147 -19.11 8.83 2.00
N ASP A 148 -17.96 8.20 1.81
CA ASP A 148 -17.65 7.41 0.62
C ASP A 148 -18.52 6.15 0.60
N MET A 149 -19.72 6.27 0.05
CA MET A 149 -20.49 5.11 -0.38
C MET A 149 -19.87 4.56 -1.66
N SER A 150 -18.72 3.92 -1.51
CA SER A 150 -18.03 3.20 -2.58
C SER A 150 -18.99 2.19 -3.19
N MET A 151 -19.01 2.06 -4.52
CA MET A 151 -19.78 1.01 -5.23
C MET A 151 -19.56 -0.40 -4.64
N LEU A 152 -18.41 -0.62 -4.00
CA LEU A 152 -18.04 -1.82 -3.24
C LEU A 152 -19.01 -2.15 -2.07
N TYR A 153 -19.53 -1.16 -1.34
CA TYR A 153 -20.46 -1.41 -0.24
C TYR A 153 -21.83 -1.86 -0.74
N LEU A 154 -22.31 -1.26 -1.83
CA LEU A 154 -23.55 -1.66 -2.52
C LEU A 154 -23.41 -3.05 -3.19
N LEU A 155 -22.24 -3.37 -3.77
CA LEU A 155 -21.92 -4.71 -4.32
C LEU A 155 -21.89 -5.80 -3.25
N ASP A 156 -21.40 -5.49 -2.04
CA ASP A 156 -21.36 -6.44 -0.92
C ASP A 156 -22.76 -6.69 -0.31
N LYS A 157 -23.67 -5.71 -0.41
CA LYS A 157 -25.07 -5.83 0.01
C LYS A 157 -25.86 -6.78 -0.92
N VAL A 158 -25.65 -6.69 -2.24
CA VAL A 158 -26.26 -7.60 -3.24
C VAL A 158 -25.74 -9.03 -3.13
N LYS A 159 -24.48 -9.25 -2.73
CA LYS A 159 -23.97 -10.62 -2.45
C LYS A 159 -24.65 -11.28 -1.24
N LYS A 160 -25.24 -10.49 -0.33
CA LYS A 160 -25.90 -10.99 0.89
C LYS A 160 -27.40 -11.18 0.68
N ASP A 161 -28.04 -10.28 -0.06
CA ASP A 161 -29.47 -10.36 -0.38
C ASP A 161 -29.69 -10.75 -1.85
N ASN A 162 -30.03 -12.03 -2.09
CA ASN A 162 -30.41 -12.58 -3.41
C ASN A 162 -31.82 -12.11 -3.87
N ASP A 163 -32.14 -10.83 -3.67
CA ASP A 163 -33.43 -10.25 -4.05
C ASP A 163 -33.35 -9.62 -5.46
N PRO A 164 -34.17 -10.07 -6.42
CA PRO A 164 -34.12 -9.59 -7.81
C PRO A 164 -34.46 -8.10 -7.96
N GLU A 165 -35.21 -7.51 -7.03
CA GLU A 165 -35.52 -6.07 -7.06
C GLU A 165 -34.29 -5.22 -6.70
N THR A 166 -33.45 -5.72 -5.79
CA THR A 166 -32.19 -5.07 -5.39
C THR A 166 -31.15 -5.13 -6.52
N GLU A 167 -31.09 -6.22 -7.28
CA GLU A 167 -30.25 -6.34 -8.49
C GLU A 167 -30.67 -5.31 -9.56
N MET A 168 -31.98 -5.11 -9.75
CA MET A 168 -32.51 -4.15 -10.73
C MET A 168 -32.24 -2.70 -10.32
N LYS A 169 -32.41 -2.35 -9.04
CA LYS A 169 -32.02 -1.03 -8.49
C LYS A 169 -30.54 -0.74 -8.71
N MET A 170 -29.69 -1.75 -8.55
CA MET A 170 -28.25 -1.60 -8.76
C MET A 170 -27.89 -1.35 -10.23
N LYS A 171 -28.51 -2.06 -11.18
CA LYS A 171 -28.30 -1.82 -12.61
C LYS A 171 -28.68 -0.39 -13.01
N ILE A 172 -29.83 0.09 -12.53
CA ILE A 172 -30.28 1.47 -12.78
C ILE A 172 -29.32 2.49 -12.15
N PHE A 173 -28.85 2.24 -10.92
CA PHE A 173 -27.86 3.10 -10.27
C PHE A 173 -26.56 3.24 -11.07
N ILE A 174 -26.01 2.12 -11.57
CA ILE A 174 -24.79 2.11 -12.38
C ILE A 174 -24.99 2.93 -13.66
N LEU A 175 -26.12 2.77 -14.34
CA LEU A 175 -26.43 3.53 -15.56
C LEU A 175 -26.55 5.04 -15.29
N LEU A 176 -27.20 5.43 -14.19
CA LEU A 176 -27.35 6.83 -13.79
C LEU A 176 -26.02 7.45 -13.30
N HIS A 177 -25.13 6.64 -12.73
CA HIS A 177 -23.80 7.06 -12.31
C HIS A 177 -22.87 7.24 -13.52
N GLN A 178 -22.91 6.32 -14.48
CA GLN A 178 -22.16 6.43 -15.74
C GLN A 178 -22.54 7.69 -16.52
N LEU A 179 -23.83 8.03 -16.56
CA LEU A 179 -24.30 9.28 -17.14
C LEU A 179 -23.75 10.50 -16.39
N ASP A 180 -23.71 10.47 -15.05
CA ASP A 180 -23.19 11.57 -14.23
C ASP A 180 -21.71 11.85 -14.52
N LEU A 181 -20.90 10.79 -14.62
CA LEU A 181 -19.48 10.88 -14.98
C LEU A 181 -19.28 11.41 -16.40
N GLN A 182 -20.12 10.98 -17.35
CA GLN A 182 -20.08 11.50 -18.73
C GLN A 182 -20.39 12.99 -18.79
N LEU A 183 -21.44 13.43 -18.07
CA LEU A 183 -21.79 14.83 -17.97
C LEU A 183 -20.63 15.62 -17.36
N LEU A 184 -20.08 15.17 -16.22
CA LEU A 184 -18.99 15.85 -15.52
C LEU A 184 -17.70 15.97 -16.35
N ASN A 185 -17.33 14.92 -17.08
CA ASN A 185 -16.18 14.93 -17.99
C ASN A 185 -16.38 15.87 -19.18
N SER A 186 -17.61 15.95 -19.70
CA SER A 186 -17.94 16.93 -20.74
C SER A 186 -17.85 18.36 -20.21
N SER A 187 -18.23 18.59 -18.95
CA SER A 187 -18.10 19.86 -18.24
C SER A 187 -16.66 20.29 -18.05
N LEU A 188 -15.81 19.38 -17.57
CA LEU A 188 -14.39 19.67 -17.38
C LEU A 188 -13.71 20.05 -18.69
N LYS A 189 -14.06 19.36 -19.80
CA LYS A 189 -13.53 19.71 -21.13
C LYS A 189 -13.96 21.12 -21.56
N HIS A 190 -15.21 21.51 -21.36
CA HIS A 190 -15.69 22.85 -21.72
C HIS A 190 -15.07 23.94 -20.84
N ILE A 191 -15.01 23.72 -19.52
CA ILE A 191 -14.37 24.63 -18.56
C ILE A 191 -12.88 24.81 -18.90
N SER A 192 -12.18 23.74 -19.30
CA SER A 192 -10.76 23.81 -19.70
C SER A 192 -10.52 24.62 -20.99
N GLN A 193 -11.53 24.78 -21.84
CA GLN A 193 -11.42 25.50 -23.11
C GLN A 193 -11.67 27.00 -22.96
N ASP A 194 -12.55 27.41 -22.04
CA ASP A 194 -12.87 28.82 -21.78
C ASP A 194 -11.81 29.57 -20.95
N ILE A 195 -10.82 28.87 -20.39
CA ILE A 195 -9.83 29.45 -19.49
C ILE A 195 -8.44 29.45 -20.15
N ARG A 196 -8.21 30.41 -21.03
CA ARG A 196 -6.87 30.78 -21.50
C ARG A 196 -6.61 32.25 -21.17
N LEU A 197 -5.52 32.53 -20.46
CA LEU A 197 -5.06 33.91 -20.25
C LEU A 197 -4.75 34.55 -21.61
N ASN A 198 -5.33 35.73 -21.86
CA ASN A 198 -5.09 36.51 -23.07
C ASN A 198 -4.25 37.76 -22.75
N PRO A 199 -3.55 38.34 -23.74
CA PRO A 199 -2.67 39.50 -23.50
C PRO A 199 -3.41 40.73 -22.95
N ALA A 200 -4.67 40.94 -23.38
CA ALA A 200 -5.48 42.07 -22.92
C ALA A 200 -5.86 41.98 -21.43
N ALA A 201 -6.16 40.78 -20.93
CA ALA A 201 -6.45 40.55 -19.51
C ALA A 201 -5.21 40.81 -18.65
N ILE A 202 -4.03 40.38 -19.10
CA ILE A 202 -2.77 40.63 -18.39
C ILE A 202 -2.44 42.14 -18.37
N ASP A 203 -2.68 42.85 -19.47
CA ASP A 203 -2.47 44.30 -19.51
C ASP A 203 -3.37 45.06 -18.54
N ASN A 204 -4.64 44.67 -18.42
CA ASN A 204 -5.56 45.26 -17.46
C ASN A 204 -5.11 45.02 -16.01
N GLU A 205 -4.70 43.79 -15.68
CA GLU A 205 -4.21 43.44 -14.33
C GLU A 205 -2.92 44.19 -13.97
N VAL A 206 -1.96 44.27 -14.90
CA VAL A 206 -0.73 45.02 -14.68
C VAL A 206 -1.01 46.52 -14.52
N SER A 207 -2.00 47.06 -15.24
CA SER A 207 -2.40 48.47 -15.08
C SER A 207 -3.02 48.73 -13.70
N LEU A 208 -3.81 47.79 -13.16
CA LEU A 208 -4.36 47.87 -11.81
C LEU A 208 -3.26 47.81 -10.76
N LEU A 209 -2.31 46.89 -10.91
CA LEU A 209 -1.18 46.75 -9.98
C LEU A 209 -0.23 47.96 -10.02
N LYS A 210 -0.04 48.60 -11.18
CA LYS A 210 0.73 49.84 -11.30
C LYS A 210 0.15 50.98 -10.47
N ASN A 211 -1.17 51.02 -10.25
CA ASN A 211 -1.79 52.04 -9.39
C ASN A 211 -1.37 51.93 -7.92
N PHE A 212 -0.81 50.79 -7.51
CA PHE A 212 -0.28 50.56 -6.16
C PHE A 212 1.27 50.69 -6.09
N SER A 213 1.90 51.16 -7.17
CA SER A 213 3.34 51.42 -7.25
C SER A 213 3.68 52.91 -7.12
N GLY A 214 4.72 53.25 -6.35
CA GLY A 214 5.11 54.66 -6.13
C GLY A 214 6.24 54.86 -5.12
N LYS A 215 6.65 56.13 -4.93
CA LYS A 215 7.74 56.55 -4.02
C LYS A 215 7.25 56.97 -2.62
N GLY A 216 5.98 56.72 -2.28
CA GLY A 216 5.38 57.17 -1.01
C GLY A 216 5.30 56.05 0.04
N GLU A 217 5.29 56.42 1.33
CA GLU A 217 5.14 55.47 2.44
C GLU A 217 3.78 54.74 2.47
N ASP A 218 2.84 55.11 1.59
CA ASP A 218 1.51 54.48 1.45
C ASP A 218 1.41 53.52 0.25
N THR A 219 2.47 53.35 -0.56
CA THR A 219 2.51 52.43 -1.71
C THR A 219 3.27 51.14 -1.40
N VAL A 220 2.75 50.02 -1.92
CA VAL A 220 3.27 48.67 -1.64
C VAL A 220 4.47 48.31 -2.51
N LEU A 221 4.45 48.73 -3.77
CA LEU A 221 5.48 48.42 -4.75
C LEU A 221 6.34 49.66 -5.02
N GLU A 222 7.66 49.47 -5.14
CA GLU A 222 8.58 50.49 -5.61
C GLU A 222 8.44 50.66 -7.13
N SER A 223 8.42 49.56 -7.88
CA SER A 223 8.16 49.56 -9.32
C SER A 223 7.54 48.25 -9.81
N LEU A 224 6.80 48.34 -10.92
CA LEU A 224 6.25 47.20 -11.66
C LEU A 224 6.46 47.46 -13.16
N GLU A 225 7.39 46.72 -13.76
CA GLU A 225 7.83 46.97 -15.13
C GLU A 225 7.78 45.70 -15.97
N TYR A 226 7.53 45.84 -17.27
CA TYR A 226 7.74 44.75 -18.21
C TYR A 226 9.23 44.62 -18.51
N THR A 227 9.73 43.40 -18.71
CA THR A 227 11.14 43.23 -19.11
C THR A 227 11.43 43.76 -20.52
N SER A 228 10.39 43.95 -21.32
CA SER A 228 10.48 44.50 -22.68
C SER A 228 9.29 45.40 -22.95
N ASP A 229 9.55 46.60 -23.49
CA ASP A 229 8.52 47.55 -23.92
C ASP A 229 7.94 47.23 -25.30
N TYR A 230 8.51 46.24 -26.01
CA TYR A 230 8.10 45.89 -27.36
C TYR A 230 6.85 45.00 -27.34
N VAL A 231 5.79 45.43 -28.03
CA VAL A 231 4.53 44.70 -28.19
C VAL A 231 4.42 44.20 -29.63
N PHE A 232 4.29 42.88 -29.80
CA PHE A 232 4.06 42.27 -31.11
C PHE A 232 2.61 42.52 -31.58
N SER A 233 2.35 42.34 -32.87
CA SER A 233 1.02 42.60 -33.48
C SER A 233 -0.13 41.76 -32.90
N ASN A 234 0.18 40.71 -32.14
CA ASN A 234 -0.78 39.87 -31.42
C ASN A 234 -1.00 40.28 -29.95
N GLY A 235 -0.43 41.41 -29.52
CA GLY A 235 -0.55 41.92 -28.15
C GLY A 235 0.41 41.28 -27.14
N CYS A 236 1.16 40.24 -27.52
CA CYS A 236 2.17 39.63 -26.65
C CYS A 236 3.45 40.49 -26.58
N ARG A 237 4.16 40.42 -25.45
CA ARG A 237 5.51 41.00 -25.26
C ARG A 237 6.62 39.94 -25.25
N ALA A 238 6.27 38.66 -25.14
CA ALA A 238 7.20 37.55 -25.29
C ALA A 238 7.63 37.38 -26.77
N PRO A 239 8.85 36.90 -27.06
CA PRO A 239 9.31 36.72 -28.44
C PRO A 239 8.58 35.57 -29.18
N PRO A 240 8.46 35.60 -30.52
CA PRO A 240 7.59 34.69 -31.28
C PRO A 240 7.85 33.20 -31.05
N TRP A 241 9.11 32.79 -30.84
CA TRP A 241 9.45 31.38 -30.57
C TRP A 241 9.00 30.91 -29.17
N ARG A 242 8.86 31.82 -28.20
CA ARG A 242 8.33 31.51 -26.85
C ARG A 242 6.80 31.56 -26.82
N GLN A 243 6.18 32.34 -27.70
CA GLN A 243 4.72 32.38 -27.86
C GLN A 243 4.16 31.02 -28.33
N ILE A 244 4.94 30.22 -29.08
CA ILE A 244 4.58 28.84 -29.46
C ILE A 244 4.39 27.95 -28.21
N HIS A 245 5.13 28.24 -27.14
CA HIS A 245 5.01 27.57 -25.84
C HIS A 245 3.98 28.21 -24.91
N GLY A 246 3.20 29.18 -25.41
CA GLY A 246 2.14 29.85 -24.65
C GLY A 246 2.59 31.05 -23.82
N GLU A 247 3.86 31.47 -23.88
CA GLU A 247 4.32 32.64 -23.10
C GLU A 247 3.81 33.97 -23.70
N ILE A 248 3.35 34.88 -22.85
CA ILE A 248 2.69 36.14 -23.22
C ILE A 248 3.58 37.35 -22.89
N CYS A 249 4.11 37.47 -21.67
CA CYS A 249 5.02 38.55 -21.27
C CYS A 249 5.85 38.18 -20.03
N TYR A 250 6.88 38.97 -19.73
CA TYR A 250 7.62 38.86 -18.46
C TYR A 250 7.59 40.19 -17.70
N LEU A 251 7.47 40.09 -16.38
CA LEU A 251 7.33 41.19 -15.45
C LEU A 251 8.48 41.20 -14.43
N VAL A 252 8.90 42.39 -14.05
CA VAL A 252 9.81 42.66 -12.94
C VAL A 252 9.03 43.43 -11.88
N ILE A 253 8.86 42.81 -10.72
CA ILE A 253 8.13 43.38 -9.59
C ILE A 253 9.15 43.74 -8.52
N LYS A 254 9.28 45.03 -8.21
CA LYS A 254 10.19 45.51 -7.17
C LYS A 254 9.41 46.01 -5.96
N PRO A 255 9.34 45.23 -4.87
CA PRO A 255 8.82 45.71 -3.58
C PRO A 255 9.88 46.56 -2.86
N HIS A 256 9.46 47.41 -1.91
CA HIS A 256 10.39 48.27 -1.15
C HIS A 256 11.30 47.49 -0.17
N ASP A 257 10.85 46.31 0.27
CA ASP A 257 11.49 45.58 1.38
C ASP A 257 12.38 44.40 0.95
N THR A 258 12.38 44.01 -0.35
CA THR A 258 13.10 42.83 -0.84
C THR A 258 13.62 42.99 -2.28
N ASP A 259 14.45 42.05 -2.73
CA ASP A 259 15.01 42.01 -4.08
C ASP A 259 13.91 41.90 -5.17
N PRO A 260 14.16 42.37 -6.40
CA PRO A 260 13.20 42.30 -7.49
C PRO A 260 12.79 40.86 -7.85
N LEU A 261 11.48 40.63 -7.98
CA LEU A 261 10.90 39.36 -8.39
C LEU A 261 10.66 39.35 -9.91
N TYR A 262 11.01 38.24 -10.56
CA TYR A 262 10.81 38.05 -11.99
C TYR A 262 9.65 37.09 -12.22
N VAL A 263 8.72 37.43 -13.11
CA VAL A 263 7.49 36.67 -13.35
C VAL A 263 7.28 36.43 -14.85
N THR A 264 6.93 35.21 -15.23
CA THR A 264 6.51 34.83 -16.59
C THR A 264 4.99 34.66 -16.64
N CYS A 265 4.32 35.41 -17.50
CA CYS A 265 2.90 35.23 -17.78
C CYS A 265 2.72 34.41 -19.06
N SER A 266 1.87 33.39 -19.03
CA SER A 266 1.56 32.50 -20.15
C SER A 266 0.06 32.25 -20.28
N THR A 267 -0.38 31.69 -21.40
CA THR A 267 -1.76 31.23 -21.63
C THR A 267 -2.20 30.19 -20.60
N ALA A 268 -1.24 29.49 -19.99
CA ALA A 268 -1.42 28.47 -18.97
C ALA A 268 -1.16 28.97 -17.54
N GLY A 269 -1.06 30.29 -17.29
CA GLY A 269 -0.89 30.84 -15.94
C GLY A 269 0.31 31.78 -15.77
N VAL A 270 0.50 32.25 -14.54
CA VAL A 270 1.57 33.18 -14.14
C VAL A 270 2.56 32.45 -13.23
N PHE A 271 3.87 32.53 -13.54
CA PHE A 271 4.93 31.75 -12.91
C PHE A 271 6.07 32.65 -12.40
N LEU A 272 6.63 32.38 -11.23
CA LEU A 272 7.77 33.11 -10.67
C LEU A 272 9.11 32.50 -11.14
N ASN A 273 10.05 33.32 -11.62
CA ASN A 273 11.36 32.91 -12.11
C ASN A 273 12.44 33.16 -11.04
N GLY A 274 13.06 32.11 -10.48
CA GLY A 274 14.18 32.25 -9.52
C GLY A 274 14.73 30.93 -8.95
N GLU A 275 16.02 30.92 -8.58
CA GLU A 275 16.79 29.77 -8.08
C GLU A 275 16.26 29.19 -6.74
N LYS A 276 16.56 27.89 -6.50
CA LYS A 276 16.11 27.02 -5.40
C LYS A 276 16.18 27.57 -3.95
N ASN A 277 16.82 28.71 -3.70
CA ASN A 277 17.05 29.27 -2.35
C ASN A 277 16.02 30.33 -1.90
N ILE A 278 14.99 30.62 -2.70
CA ILE A 278 13.95 31.58 -2.30
C ILE A 278 13.00 30.98 -1.25
N LEU A 279 12.71 29.67 -1.32
CA LEU A 279 11.90 28.99 -0.30
C LEU A 279 12.56 29.03 1.09
N GLU A 280 13.87 28.80 1.19
CA GLU A 280 14.59 28.91 2.47
C GLU A 280 14.60 30.34 3.03
N LYS A 281 14.71 31.38 2.18
CA LYS A 281 14.64 32.78 2.62
C LYS A 281 13.23 33.18 3.07
N ILE A 282 12.18 32.71 2.38
CA ILE A 282 10.79 32.94 2.77
C ILE A 282 10.49 32.23 4.10
N ILE A 283 10.94 30.98 4.26
CA ILE A 283 10.80 30.20 5.51
C ILE A 283 11.58 30.86 6.66
N SER A 284 12.79 31.36 6.40
CA SER A 284 13.61 32.09 7.37
C SER A 284 12.96 33.39 7.88
N MET A 285 12.22 34.12 7.03
CA MET A 285 11.50 35.33 7.45
C MET A 285 10.29 35.01 8.33
N PHE A 286 9.62 33.88 8.10
CA PHE A 286 8.47 33.45 8.92
C PHE A 286 8.88 32.97 10.32
N PHE A 287 10.04 32.32 10.47
CA PHE A 287 10.52 31.84 11.78
C PHE A 287 10.93 32.97 12.75
N HIS A 288 11.29 34.15 12.26
CA HIS A 288 11.57 35.31 13.15
C HIS A 288 10.31 35.96 13.73
N CYS A 289 9.12 35.62 13.24
CA CYS A 289 7.85 36.23 13.65
C CYS A 289 7.02 35.35 14.62
N SER A 290 7.58 34.25 15.13
CA SER A 290 6.86 33.20 15.87
C SER A 290 6.70 33.45 17.38
N SER A 291 6.54 34.70 17.83
CA SER A 291 6.33 35.02 19.25
C SER A 291 4.89 35.41 19.62
N THR A 292 3.92 35.31 18.70
CA THR A 292 2.50 35.51 19.04
C THR A 292 1.56 34.46 18.42
N VAL A 293 0.53 34.11 19.20
CA VAL A 293 -0.39 32.96 19.08
C VAL A 293 -1.20 32.93 17.77
N THR A 294 -1.27 34.03 17.02
CA THR A 294 -2.05 34.16 15.78
C THR A 294 -1.37 33.55 14.54
N CYS A 295 -0.11 33.14 14.59
CA CYS A 295 0.62 32.64 13.41
C CYS A 295 0.49 31.13 13.14
N ARG A 296 -0.03 30.31 14.07
CA ARG A 296 -0.18 28.84 13.85
C ARG A 296 -1.18 28.49 12.75
N SER A 297 -2.28 29.24 12.64
CA SER A 297 -3.29 29.04 11.60
C SER A 297 -2.77 29.40 10.19
N ALA A 298 -1.84 30.35 10.08
CA ALA A 298 -1.26 30.77 8.81
C ALA A 298 -0.27 29.73 8.24
N VAL A 299 0.46 29.02 9.11
CA VAL A 299 1.38 27.94 8.71
C VAL A 299 0.61 26.70 8.24
N ASP A 300 -0.50 26.34 8.90
CA ASP A 300 -1.40 25.26 8.46
C ASP A 300 -2.11 25.57 7.14
N LEU A 301 -2.48 26.84 6.91
CA LEU A 301 -3.06 27.30 5.65
C LEU A 301 -2.04 27.31 4.50
N TRP A 302 -0.78 27.66 4.77
CA TRP A 302 0.29 27.63 3.76
C TRP A 302 0.71 26.19 3.39
N TRP A 303 0.77 25.26 4.35
CA TRP A 303 1.05 23.86 4.07
C TRP A 303 -0.06 23.20 3.23
N ARG A 304 -1.34 23.51 3.53
CA ARG A 304 -2.48 23.07 2.70
C ARG A 304 -2.49 23.69 1.30
N TRP A 305 -1.84 24.84 1.11
CA TRP A 305 -1.77 25.55 -0.17
C TRP A 305 -0.59 25.10 -1.05
N TYR A 306 0.60 24.86 -0.47
CA TYR A 306 1.79 24.39 -1.21
C TYR A 306 1.57 23.00 -1.84
N ALA A 307 0.76 22.15 -1.20
CA ALA A 307 0.37 20.84 -1.74
C ALA A 307 -0.62 20.90 -2.93
N GLY A 308 -1.11 22.09 -3.30
CA GLY A 308 -2.22 22.27 -4.26
C GLY A 308 -1.91 23.07 -5.55
N ILE A 309 -0.67 23.49 -5.81
CA ILE A 309 -0.36 24.35 -6.96
C ILE A 309 0.16 23.54 -8.15
N ASN A 310 -0.77 23.09 -8.99
CA ASN A 310 -0.61 22.92 -10.43
C ASN A 310 -1.96 23.28 -11.08
N GLY A 311 -2.16 24.55 -11.48
CA GLY A 311 -3.33 24.95 -12.26
C GLY A 311 -3.80 26.39 -12.05
N THR A 312 -3.95 27.11 -13.17
CA THR A 312 -4.49 28.47 -13.43
C THR A 312 -5.79 28.82 -12.70
N TYR A 313 -6.11 30.12 -12.48
CA TYR A 313 -7.38 30.82 -12.86
C TYR A 313 -7.32 32.35 -12.62
N GLY A 314 -8.04 33.14 -13.43
CA GLY A 314 -8.08 34.63 -13.46
C GLY A 314 -9.36 35.28 -12.90
N LEU A 315 -9.33 36.60 -12.69
CA LEU A 315 -10.18 37.40 -11.79
C LEU A 315 -11.36 38.15 -12.45
N GLY A 316 -12.46 38.29 -11.71
CA GLY A 316 -13.57 39.22 -12.02
C GLY A 316 -14.54 39.46 -10.85
N ALA A 317 -14.62 40.74 -10.41
CA ALA A 317 -15.66 41.44 -9.61
C ALA A 317 -15.67 41.35 -8.06
N PHE A 318 -15.56 42.53 -7.43
CA PHE A 318 -15.54 42.83 -6.00
C PHE A 318 -16.40 44.08 -5.73
N PHE A 319 -17.28 44.12 -4.73
CA PHE A 319 -17.66 45.35 -4.02
C PHE A 319 -18.28 45.06 -2.65
N GLY A 320 -17.67 45.63 -1.60
CA GLY A 320 -18.34 45.94 -0.33
C GLY A 320 -17.75 45.24 0.90
N LEU A 321 -16.69 45.79 1.50
CA LEU A 321 -16.41 45.82 2.96
C LEU A 321 -14.95 46.27 3.22
N VAL A 322 -14.66 47.56 3.06
CA VAL A 322 -13.48 48.19 3.68
C VAL A 322 -13.99 49.23 4.67
N SER A 323 -14.15 48.79 5.91
CA SER A 323 -14.08 49.65 7.08
C SER A 323 -13.70 48.77 8.26
N TYR A 324 -12.69 49.22 9.02
CA TYR A 324 -12.09 48.61 10.21
C TYR A 324 -10.96 47.60 9.99
N ALA A 325 -9.71 48.08 9.99
CA ALA A 325 -8.68 47.70 10.97
C ALA A 325 -7.34 48.40 10.65
N GLY A 326 -6.69 48.96 11.67
CA GLY A 326 -5.51 49.81 11.54
C GLY A 326 -4.16 49.11 11.71
N ARG A 327 -3.14 49.81 11.17
CA ARG A 327 -1.70 49.84 11.49
C ARG A 327 -1.12 48.65 12.29
N HIS A 328 -0.54 47.68 11.59
CA HIS A 328 0.71 46.94 11.88
C HIS A 328 0.66 45.58 11.16
N ASN A 329 1.27 45.51 9.96
CA ASN A 329 1.64 44.34 9.13
C ASN A 329 1.33 44.61 7.66
N ARG A 330 2.24 45.31 6.98
CA ARG A 330 2.02 45.73 5.58
C ARG A 330 2.22 44.59 4.56
N ILE A 331 2.97 43.52 4.88
CA ILE A 331 3.19 42.36 3.98
C ILE A 331 2.06 41.30 4.06
N CYS A 332 1.53 41.02 5.27
CA CYS A 332 0.44 40.05 5.42
C CYS A 332 -0.84 40.49 4.70
N LEU A 333 -1.13 41.79 4.63
CA LEU A 333 -2.31 42.31 3.92
C LEU A 333 -2.20 42.20 2.40
N ILE A 334 -1.00 42.17 1.83
CA ILE A 334 -0.81 42.05 0.37
C ILE A 334 -0.94 40.58 -0.02
N PHE A 335 -0.32 39.66 0.70
CA PHE A 335 -0.49 38.22 0.48
C PHE A 335 -1.91 37.75 0.82
N HIS A 336 -2.54 38.30 1.87
CA HIS A 336 -3.92 37.96 2.19
C HIS A 336 -4.93 38.60 1.23
N SER A 337 -4.69 39.82 0.72
CA SER A 337 -5.51 40.45 -0.34
C SER A 337 -5.34 39.76 -1.70
N PHE A 338 -4.14 39.28 -2.02
CA PHE A 338 -3.84 38.56 -3.26
C PHE A 338 -4.33 37.10 -3.24
N ILE A 339 -4.36 36.45 -2.06
CA ILE A 339 -4.80 35.04 -1.91
C ILE A 339 -6.26 34.91 -1.48
N SER A 340 -6.81 35.84 -0.68
CA SER A 340 -8.25 35.83 -0.32
C SER A 340 -9.14 36.13 -1.52
N HIS A 341 -8.60 36.78 -2.56
CA HIS A 341 -9.32 37.01 -3.81
C HIS A 341 -9.42 35.75 -4.69
N LEU A 342 -8.82 34.63 -4.27
CA LEU A 342 -8.76 33.38 -5.05
C LEU A 342 -9.63 32.22 -4.52
N THR A 343 -10.34 32.37 -3.40
CA THR A 343 -11.08 31.25 -2.80
C THR A 343 -12.53 31.59 -2.50
N GLN A 344 -13.37 31.51 -3.52
CA GLN A 344 -14.79 31.22 -3.30
C GLN A 344 -15.38 30.52 -4.53
N HIS A 345 -14.96 29.27 -4.73
CA HIS A 345 -15.78 28.14 -5.15
C HIS A 345 -14.85 26.98 -5.51
N THR A 346 -14.49 26.14 -4.53
CA THR A 346 -14.16 24.70 -4.69
C THR A 346 -13.58 24.16 -3.38
N PHE A 347 -14.44 23.58 -2.52
CA PHE A 347 -14.02 22.64 -1.47
C PHE A 347 -14.38 21.18 -1.85
N CYS A 348 -14.61 20.91 -3.13
CA CYS A 348 -15.19 19.63 -3.58
C CYS A 348 -14.36 18.89 -4.65
N LEU A 349 -13.20 19.41 -5.05
CA LEU A 349 -12.34 18.75 -6.06
C LEU A 349 -11.17 17.97 -5.44
N MET A 350 -10.80 18.21 -4.18
CA MET A 350 -9.63 17.58 -3.56
C MET A 350 -9.91 16.23 -2.88
N THR A 351 -11.19 15.85 -2.70
CA THR A 351 -11.56 14.51 -2.22
C THR A 351 -11.58 13.45 -3.31
N PHE A 352 -11.66 13.81 -4.60
CA PHE A 352 -11.81 12.82 -5.67
C PHE A 352 -10.46 12.30 -6.22
N ILE A 353 -9.38 13.09 -6.16
CA ILE A 353 -8.06 12.68 -6.66
C ILE A 353 -7.25 11.92 -5.58
N VAL A 354 -7.59 12.10 -4.31
CA VAL A 354 -6.98 11.33 -3.21
C VAL A 354 -7.59 9.92 -3.12
N ASP A 355 -8.83 9.73 -3.57
CA ASP A 355 -9.50 8.42 -3.54
C ASP A 355 -9.08 7.48 -4.68
N GLU A 356 -8.64 7.99 -5.83
CA GLU A 356 -8.16 7.16 -6.93
C GLU A 356 -6.73 6.65 -6.70
N ALA A 357 -5.96 7.31 -5.83
CA ALA A 357 -4.62 6.87 -5.40
C ALA A 357 -4.64 5.95 -4.15
N ILE A 358 -5.78 5.81 -3.48
CA ILE A 358 -5.94 4.97 -2.27
C ILE A 358 -6.75 3.68 -2.56
N ASN A 359 -7.42 3.59 -3.72
CA ASN A 359 -8.20 2.40 -4.09
C ASN A 359 -7.40 1.31 -4.83
N GLU A 360 -6.12 1.53 -5.19
CA GLU A 360 -5.25 0.45 -5.69
C GLU A 360 -4.70 -0.47 -4.57
N ASP A 361 -4.70 -0.02 -3.31
CA ASP A 361 -4.09 -0.75 -2.19
C ASP A 361 -5.04 -1.71 -1.43
N THR A 362 -6.32 -1.84 -1.83
CA THR A 362 -7.30 -2.66 -1.09
C THR A 362 -7.91 -3.85 -1.84
N GLU A 363 -7.52 -4.11 -3.08
CA GLU A 363 -7.98 -5.29 -3.84
C GLU A 363 -7.12 -6.57 -3.68
N GLU A 364 -5.93 -6.48 -3.05
CA GLU A 364 -5.01 -7.62 -2.94
C GLU A 364 -5.33 -8.62 -1.80
N GLU A 365 -6.16 -8.26 -0.80
CA GLU A 365 -6.43 -9.13 0.36
C GLU A 365 -7.63 -10.10 0.22
N ARG A 366 -8.49 -10.02 -0.82
CA ARG A 366 -9.72 -10.86 -0.90
C ARG A 366 -9.66 -12.14 -1.75
N ASN A 367 -8.62 -12.38 -2.56
CA ASN A 367 -8.61 -13.52 -3.50
C ASN A 367 -7.92 -14.82 -3.04
N LYS A 368 -7.59 -14.98 -1.74
CA LYS A 368 -6.95 -16.21 -1.21
C LYS A 368 -7.87 -17.26 -0.58
N ARG A 369 -9.21 -17.16 -0.67
CA ARG A 369 -10.12 -18.19 -0.12
C ARG A 369 -11.33 -18.51 -1.00
N SER A 370 -11.12 -19.26 -2.08
CA SER A 370 -12.00 -20.30 -2.67
C SER A 370 -11.28 -20.78 -3.95
N THR A 371 -11.18 -22.04 -4.39
CA THR A 371 -11.97 -23.25 -4.25
C THR A 371 -11.06 -24.45 -4.55
N THR A 372 -11.11 -25.48 -3.69
CA THR A 372 -10.83 -26.88 -4.07
C THR A 372 -12.19 -27.53 -4.22
N LEU A 373 -12.59 -28.01 -5.40
CA LEU A 373 -13.63 -29.03 -5.55
C LEU A 373 -13.62 -29.65 -6.96
N LYS A 374 -13.76 -30.98 -6.96
CA LYS A 374 -13.59 -31.94 -8.05
C LYS A 374 -14.81 -31.94 -8.99
N VAL A 375 -14.63 -32.10 -10.31
CA VAL A 375 -15.70 -32.61 -11.19
C VAL A 375 -15.17 -33.63 -12.21
N LYS A 376 -15.98 -34.68 -12.40
CA LYS A 376 -15.75 -35.98 -13.04
C LYS A 376 -15.74 -35.93 -14.57
N LYS A 377 -14.87 -36.73 -15.18
CA LYS A 377 -14.87 -37.09 -16.62
C LYS A 377 -15.98 -38.12 -16.93
N LYS A 378 -16.67 -37.95 -18.06
CA LYS A 378 -17.39 -39.01 -18.78
C LYS A 378 -16.86 -39.07 -20.22
N ALA A 379 -16.71 -40.29 -20.73
CA ALA A 379 -16.00 -40.64 -21.95
C ALA A 379 -16.94 -41.31 -22.98
N SER A 380 -16.70 -41.04 -24.27
CA SER A 380 -16.99 -41.85 -25.47
C SER A 380 -16.70 -40.98 -26.70
N GLY A 381 -16.04 -41.34 -27.81
CA GLY A 381 -15.44 -42.59 -28.29
C GLY A 381 -15.36 -42.54 -29.83
N ILE A 382 -14.19 -42.17 -30.37
CA ILE A 382 -13.44 -42.62 -31.60
C ILE A 382 -14.14 -42.69 -33.01
N PRO A 383 -13.43 -42.91 -34.16
CA PRO A 383 -12.88 -41.89 -35.08
C PRO A 383 -13.29 -42.04 -36.57
N SER A 384 -12.84 -41.12 -37.45
CA SER A 384 -12.38 -41.51 -38.80
C SER A 384 -11.43 -40.47 -39.42
N GLU A 385 -10.48 -40.99 -40.21
CA GLU A 385 -9.32 -40.36 -40.84
C GLU A 385 -9.65 -39.53 -42.09
N SER A 386 -8.85 -38.49 -42.39
CA SER A 386 -8.09 -38.41 -43.64
C SER A 386 -7.18 -37.17 -43.69
N VAL A 387 -6.07 -37.36 -44.41
CA VAL A 387 -4.79 -36.62 -44.40
C VAL A 387 -4.78 -35.48 -45.43
N LYS A 388 -4.13 -34.33 -45.11
CA LYS A 388 -3.13 -33.62 -45.96
C LYS A 388 -2.52 -32.30 -45.37
N VAL A 389 -1.24 -32.39 -44.95
CA VAL A 389 -0.03 -31.53 -45.22
C VAL A 389 0.13 -30.05 -44.75
N LYS A 390 1.02 -29.89 -43.72
CA LYS A 390 2.07 -28.85 -43.36
C LYS A 390 1.71 -27.39 -42.99
N PRO A 391 2.54 -26.62 -42.20
CA PRO A 391 3.87 -26.91 -41.60
C PRO A 391 4.06 -26.64 -40.07
N ALA A 392 5.10 -27.29 -39.53
CA ALA A 392 5.89 -27.07 -38.29
C ALA A 392 5.37 -26.12 -37.17
N SER A 393 4.65 -26.68 -36.20
CA SER A 393 4.61 -26.21 -34.81
C SER A 393 4.86 -27.39 -33.87
N LYS A 394 6.09 -27.51 -33.36
CA LYS A 394 6.44 -28.55 -32.37
C LYS A 394 7.31 -27.95 -31.28
N TRP A 395 6.73 -27.11 -30.44
CA TRP A 395 7.27 -26.77 -29.11
C TRP A 395 6.13 -26.31 -28.20
N LEU A 396 5.32 -27.24 -27.71
CA LEU A 396 4.42 -27.02 -26.57
C LEU A 396 3.94 -28.36 -26.03
N GLU A 397 4.82 -29.07 -25.32
CA GLU A 397 4.44 -30.14 -24.41
C GLU A 397 5.53 -30.31 -23.33
N SER A 398 5.45 -29.47 -22.30
CA SER A 398 5.73 -29.83 -20.90
C SER A 398 5.51 -28.60 -20.01
N ILE A 399 4.28 -28.39 -19.52
CA ILE A 399 4.06 -27.50 -18.38
C ILE A 399 3.13 -28.20 -17.39
N SER A 400 3.75 -28.77 -16.37
CA SER A 400 3.19 -28.87 -15.03
C SER A 400 4.30 -28.54 -14.05
N GLU A 401 4.53 -27.25 -13.79
CA GLU A 401 5.36 -26.83 -12.66
C GLU A 401 4.67 -25.67 -11.94
N SER A 402 3.95 -26.04 -10.88
CA SER A 402 3.53 -25.14 -9.82
C SER A 402 4.77 -24.62 -9.09
N SER A 403 4.99 -23.30 -9.08
CA SER A 403 5.82 -22.67 -8.07
C SER A 403 5.18 -21.37 -7.59
N SER A 404 4.96 -21.31 -6.28
CA SER A 404 4.45 -20.18 -5.52
C SER A 404 5.44 -19.02 -5.54
N GLU A 405 5.27 -18.11 -6.48
CA GLU A 405 5.84 -16.76 -6.40
C GLU A 405 4.70 -15.82 -6.76
N THR A 406 4.12 -15.18 -5.75
CA THR A 406 3.07 -14.15 -5.87
C THR A 406 3.73 -12.83 -6.23
N GLU A 407 3.68 -12.47 -7.50
CA GLU A 407 3.60 -11.08 -7.95
C GLU A 407 2.28 -11.02 -8.73
N ALA A 408 1.40 -10.08 -8.39
CA ALA A 408 0.18 -9.81 -9.13
C ALA A 408 0.59 -9.26 -10.50
N ASP A 409 0.57 -10.11 -11.52
CA ASP A 409 0.51 -9.63 -12.90
C ASP A 409 -0.93 -9.15 -13.11
N GLU A 410 -1.14 -7.84 -13.09
CA GLU A 410 -2.39 -7.25 -13.56
C GLU A 410 -2.62 -7.65 -15.02
N GLU A 411 -3.55 -8.59 -15.21
CA GLU A 411 -4.20 -8.90 -16.46
C GLU A 411 -5.33 -7.89 -16.67
N GLN A 412 -5.01 -6.71 -17.21
CA GLN A 412 -6.04 -5.94 -17.89
C GLN A 412 -6.25 -6.52 -19.30
N PRO A 413 -7.49 -6.85 -19.70
CA PRO A 413 -7.78 -7.25 -21.06
C PRO A 413 -7.59 -6.05 -21.99
N VAL A 414 -6.91 -6.30 -23.11
CA VAL A 414 -6.72 -5.31 -24.18
C VAL A 414 -8.08 -4.95 -24.76
N HIS A 415 -8.64 -3.81 -24.37
CA HIS A 415 -9.71 -3.17 -25.13
C HIS A 415 -9.10 -2.64 -26.44
N HIS A 416 -9.53 -3.21 -27.56
CA HIS A 416 -9.38 -2.59 -28.86
C HIS A 416 -10.31 -1.37 -28.90
N GLU A 417 -9.78 -0.19 -28.62
CA GLU A 417 -10.48 1.06 -28.93
C GLU A 417 -10.35 1.35 -30.43
N GLU A 418 -11.51 1.53 -31.07
CA GLU A 418 -11.63 1.94 -32.46
C GLU A 418 -11.05 3.34 -32.70
N GLU A 419 -10.52 3.53 -33.91
CA GLU A 419 -9.79 4.71 -34.37
C GLU A 419 -10.56 6.03 -34.13
N SER A 420 -10.08 6.87 -33.20
CA SER A 420 -10.43 8.29 -33.17
C SER A 420 -9.52 9.06 -34.14
N THR A 421 -10.10 9.99 -34.91
CA THR A 421 -9.44 10.62 -36.07
C THR A 421 -8.57 11.84 -35.77
N ASP A 422 -8.38 12.25 -34.51
CA ASP A 422 -7.56 13.41 -34.15
C ASP A 422 -6.41 13.04 -33.20
N TRP A 423 -5.27 12.64 -33.78
CA TRP A 423 -4.05 12.31 -33.04
C TRP A 423 -3.08 13.50 -32.95
N PRO A 424 -2.38 13.68 -31.81
CA PRO A 424 -1.38 14.75 -31.60
C PRO A 424 -0.25 14.75 -32.64
N SER A 425 0.44 15.90 -32.77
CA SER A 425 1.50 16.11 -33.78
C SER A 425 2.69 15.13 -33.65
N GLU A 426 2.97 14.70 -32.42
CA GLU A 426 4.00 13.78 -32.00
C GLU A 426 3.73 12.36 -32.52
N TYR A 427 2.46 11.93 -32.51
CA TYR A 427 2.02 10.64 -33.06
C TYR A 427 2.32 10.55 -34.56
N TRP A 428 2.01 11.62 -35.30
CA TRP A 428 2.28 11.71 -36.74
C TRP A 428 3.78 11.83 -37.04
N GLY A 429 4.53 12.54 -36.20
CA GLY A 429 6.00 12.61 -36.26
C GLY A 429 6.64 11.24 -36.16
N ILE A 430 6.29 10.46 -35.14
CA ILE A 430 6.77 9.08 -34.95
C ILE A 430 6.32 8.16 -36.09
N LYS A 431 5.07 8.25 -36.54
CA LYS A 431 4.55 7.48 -37.68
C LYS A 431 5.32 7.78 -38.98
N LYS A 432 5.76 9.02 -39.18
CA LYS A 432 6.59 9.41 -40.33
C LYS A 432 8.01 8.83 -40.19
N LEU A 433 8.63 8.94 -39.02
CA LEU A 433 9.96 8.38 -38.75
C LEU A 433 9.98 6.84 -38.86
N ALA A 434 8.93 6.17 -38.38
CA ALA A 434 8.77 4.72 -38.52
C ALA A 434 8.75 4.25 -40.00
N LYS A 435 8.25 5.08 -40.92
CA LYS A 435 8.33 4.79 -42.37
C LYS A 435 9.75 4.92 -42.91
N TYR A 436 10.55 5.84 -42.40
CA TYR A 436 11.95 5.98 -42.78
C TYR A 436 12.80 4.82 -42.26
N LEU A 437 12.52 4.32 -41.04
CA LEU A 437 13.18 3.13 -40.49
C LEU A 437 12.91 1.86 -41.33
N LYS A 438 11.73 1.74 -41.95
CA LYS A 438 11.38 0.60 -42.82
C LYS A 438 12.02 0.66 -44.22
N ARG A 439 12.58 1.80 -44.64
CA ARG A 439 13.09 2.02 -46.02
C ARG A 439 14.52 1.49 -46.27
N GLY A 440 15.27 1.14 -45.22
CA GLY A 440 16.48 0.32 -45.35
C GLY A 440 17.79 1.02 -45.78
N ASP A 441 17.88 2.35 -45.70
CA ASP A 441 19.17 3.04 -45.85
C ASP A 441 19.84 3.22 -44.47
N PRO A 442 21.07 2.72 -44.25
CA PRO A 442 21.76 2.82 -42.96
C PRO A 442 21.93 4.26 -42.45
N THR A 443 22.22 5.21 -43.34
CA THR A 443 22.42 6.62 -42.93
C THR A 443 21.11 7.28 -42.55
N ALA A 444 20.07 7.10 -43.38
CA ALA A 444 18.72 7.58 -43.06
C ALA A 444 18.13 6.90 -41.81
N THR A 445 18.45 5.62 -41.57
CA THR A 445 17.99 4.86 -40.40
C THR A 445 18.62 5.43 -39.13
N VAL A 446 19.93 5.69 -39.11
CA VAL A 446 20.59 6.31 -37.95
C VAL A 446 20.05 7.72 -37.69
N ILE A 447 19.84 8.54 -38.72
CA ILE A 447 19.23 9.87 -38.57
C ILE A 447 17.81 9.76 -38.00
N ALA A 448 17.00 8.84 -38.51
CA ALA A 448 15.64 8.61 -38.03
C ALA A 448 15.62 8.10 -36.58
N LEU A 449 16.56 7.24 -36.18
CA LEU A 449 16.71 6.78 -34.78
C LEU A 449 17.10 7.94 -33.86
N CYS A 450 18.04 8.79 -34.28
CA CYS A 450 18.42 9.98 -33.52
C CYS A 450 17.23 10.94 -33.34
N SER A 451 16.51 11.23 -34.42
CA SER A 451 15.32 12.08 -34.37
C SER A 451 14.17 11.47 -33.57
N MET A 452 14.06 10.14 -33.51
CA MET A 452 13.05 9.47 -32.70
C MET A 452 13.33 9.58 -31.20
N ARG A 453 14.61 9.64 -30.79
CA ARG A 453 15.01 9.86 -29.39
C ARG A 453 14.73 11.28 -28.90
N ASP A 454 14.65 12.25 -29.79
CA ASP A 454 14.36 13.64 -29.41
C ASP A 454 12.88 13.82 -28.98
N PHE A 455 12.02 12.82 -29.19
CA PHE A 455 10.66 12.78 -28.66
C PHE A 455 10.63 12.24 -27.23
N ASN A 456 9.65 12.67 -26.44
CA ASN A 456 9.42 12.12 -25.10
C ASN A 456 8.77 10.72 -25.20
N LEU A 457 9.60 9.68 -25.23
CA LEU A 457 9.18 8.28 -25.34
C LEU A 457 8.48 7.74 -24.07
N ALA A 458 8.47 8.50 -22.97
CA ALA A 458 7.72 8.16 -21.76
C ALA A 458 6.23 8.51 -21.86
N GLN A 459 5.83 9.38 -22.80
CA GLN A 459 4.42 9.73 -23.01
C GLN A 459 3.64 8.57 -23.64
N GLU A 460 2.41 8.35 -23.16
CA GLU A 460 1.52 7.29 -23.64
C GLU A 460 1.19 7.41 -25.13
N THR A 461 1.04 8.64 -25.64
CA THR A 461 0.79 8.93 -27.07
C THR A 461 1.94 8.45 -27.96
N CYS A 462 3.19 8.64 -27.53
CA CYS A 462 4.40 8.16 -28.23
C CYS A 462 4.50 6.63 -28.17
N GLN A 463 4.23 6.03 -26.99
CA GLN A 463 4.22 4.58 -26.80
C GLN A 463 3.17 3.89 -27.68
N MET A 464 1.97 4.47 -27.76
CA MET A 464 0.88 4.05 -28.63
C MET A 464 1.24 4.21 -30.11
N ALA A 465 1.88 5.31 -30.51
CA ALA A 465 2.35 5.51 -31.87
C ALA A 465 3.34 4.41 -32.30
N ILE A 466 4.30 4.07 -31.46
CA ILE A 466 5.33 3.06 -31.77
C ILE A 466 4.72 1.66 -31.86
N ARG A 467 3.73 1.35 -31.00
CA ARG A 467 2.99 0.09 -31.05
C ARG A 467 2.13 -0.02 -32.31
N ASN A 468 1.30 0.98 -32.57
CA ASN A 468 0.34 0.97 -33.69
C ASN A 468 1.02 1.03 -35.07
N THR A 469 2.25 1.55 -35.14
CA THR A 469 3.02 1.62 -36.40
C THR A 469 3.83 0.36 -36.70
N GLY A 470 3.85 -0.63 -35.78
CA GLY A 470 4.72 -1.79 -35.85
C GLY A 470 6.21 -1.43 -35.77
N CYS A 471 6.53 -0.27 -35.19
CA CYS A 471 7.91 0.22 -35.11
C CYS A 471 8.74 -0.58 -34.10
N LEU A 472 8.10 -1.20 -33.09
CA LEU A 472 8.79 -2.08 -32.14
C LEU A 472 9.42 -3.30 -32.82
N GLU A 473 8.72 -3.94 -33.77
CA GLU A 473 9.25 -5.05 -34.56
C GLU A 473 10.44 -4.61 -35.42
N VAL A 474 10.35 -3.42 -36.03
CA VAL A 474 11.44 -2.85 -36.83
C VAL A 474 12.67 -2.60 -35.96
N LEU A 475 12.50 -2.03 -34.76
CA LEU A 475 13.59 -1.80 -33.81
C LEU A 475 14.26 -3.12 -33.41
N ILE A 476 13.48 -4.17 -33.13
CA ILE A 476 14.01 -5.49 -32.80
C ILE A 476 14.76 -6.11 -33.99
N ASN A 477 14.23 -5.98 -35.21
CA ASN A 477 14.91 -6.47 -36.42
C ASN A 477 16.21 -5.71 -36.70
N LEU A 478 16.26 -4.40 -36.39
CA LEU A 478 17.49 -3.61 -36.50
C LEU A 478 18.59 -4.10 -35.55
N LEU A 479 18.25 -4.80 -34.46
CA LEU A 479 19.24 -5.40 -33.57
C LEU A 479 19.98 -6.59 -34.21
N ASP A 480 19.35 -7.29 -35.17
CA ASP A 480 19.93 -8.43 -35.88
C ASP A 480 20.82 -8.01 -37.07
N THR A 481 20.94 -6.69 -37.32
CA THR A 481 21.78 -6.16 -38.41
C THR A 481 23.27 -6.17 -38.04
N GLU A 482 24.15 -6.19 -39.04
CA GLU A 482 25.61 -6.11 -38.83
C GLU A 482 26.09 -4.68 -38.49
N GLU A 483 25.24 -3.66 -38.65
CA GLU A 483 25.63 -2.27 -38.47
C GLU A 483 25.49 -1.80 -37.02
N MET A 484 26.63 -1.68 -36.35
CA MET A 484 26.71 -1.34 -34.92
C MET A 484 25.99 -0.05 -34.53
N LYS A 485 25.99 0.98 -35.39
CA LYS A 485 25.32 2.26 -35.10
C LYS A 485 23.80 2.12 -35.07
N CYS A 486 23.25 1.30 -35.95
CA CYS A 486 21.81 0.97 -35.97
C CYS A 486 21.42 0.15 -34.74
N GLN A 487 22.24 -0.85 -34.37
CA GLN A 487 22.03 -1.62 -33.14
C GLN A 487 22.06 -0.72 -31.89
N MET A 488 23.06 0.15 -31.77
CA MET A 488 23.17 1.08 -30.63
C MET A 488 22.01 2.07 -30.58
N GLY A 489 21.59 2.62 -31.72
CA GLY A 489 20.45 3.55 -31.80
C GLY A 489 19.14 2.85 -31.39
N SER A 490 18.93 1.63 -31.86
CA SER A 490 17.76 0.82 -31.50
C SER A 490 17.75 0.45 -30.01
N LEU A 491 18.87 -0.01 -29.44
CA LEU A 491 18.96 -0.36 -28.01
C LEU A 491 18.67 0.83 -27.08
N LYS A 492 19.10 2.04 -27.45
CA LYS A 492 18.84 3.27 -26.66
C LYS A 492 17.35 3.59 -26.62
N ILE A 493 16.66 3.52 -27.75
CA ILE A 493 15.21 3.72 -27.83
C ILE A 493 14.48 2.64 -27.05
N LEU A 494 14.86 1.36 -27.24
CA LEU A 494 14.26 0.24 -26.51
C LEU A 494 14.46 0.35 -25.00
N LYS A 495 15.62 0.85 -24.54
CA LYS A 495 15.89 1.12 -23.12
C LYS A 495 14.90 2.13 -22.56
N GLU A 496 14.75 3.30 -23.18
CA GLU A 496 13.84 4.36 -22.71
C GLU A 496 12.38 3.87 -22.70
N MET A 497 11.99 3.13 -23.74
CA MET A 497 10.65 2.57 -23.85
C MET A 497 10.37 1.42 -22.85
N SER A 498 11.41 0.71 -22.41
CA SER A 498 11.27 -0.44 -21.50
C SER A 498 10.86 -0.06 -20.06
N GLN A 499 10.71 1.24 -19.75
CA GLN A 499 10.10 1.71 -18.50
C GLN A 499 8.61 1.32 -18.40
N SER A 500 7.92 1.20 -19.55
CA SER A 500 6.51 0.78 -19.60
C SER A 500 6.36 -0.76 -19.53
N ALA A 501 5.45 -1.24 -18.67
CA ALA A 501 5.19 -2.66 -18.49
C ALA A 501 4.66 -3.34 -19.76
N LEU A 502 3.80 -2.65 -20.52
CA LEU A 502 3.19 -3.18 -21.75
C LEU A 502 4.24 -3.40 -22.85
N ILE A 503 5.18 -2.45 -22.99
CA ILE A 503 6.26 -2.55 -23.98
C ILE A 503 7.25 -3.67 -23.61
N ARG A 504 7.58 -3.83 -22.32
CA ARG A 504 8.42 -4.95 -21.86
C ARG A 504 7.83 -6.30 -22.27
N ARG A 505 6.51 -6.47 -22.14
CA ARG A 505 5.80 -7.69 -22.58
C ARG A 505 5.93 -7.88 -24.09
N ALA A 506 5.64 -6.84 -24.88
CA ALA A 506 5.73 -6.89 -26.34
C ALA A 506 7.15 -7.20 -26.85
N ILE A 507 8.21 -6.65 -26.25
CA ILE A 507 9.60 -6.98 -26.64
C ILE A 507 9.90 -8.47 -26.42
N VAL A 508 9.41 -9.05 -25.32
CA VAL A 508 9.61 -10.47 -25.03
C VAL A 508 8.79 -11.36 -25.96
N ASP A 509 7.56 -10.97 -26.30
CA ASP A 509 6.71 -11.69 -27.25
C ASP A 509 7.31 -11.72 -28.67
N LEU A 510 7.93 -10.61 -29.08
CA LEU A 510 8.62 -10.48 -30.37
C LEU A 510 10.01 -11.14 -30.40
N GLY A 511 10.46 -11.75 -29.30
CA GLY A 511 11.75 -12.45 -29.25
C GLY A 511 12.98 -11.52 -29.18
N GLY A 512 12.80 -10.25 -28.82
CA GLY A 512 13.90 -9.27 -28.76
C GLY A 512 14.95 -9.61 -27.70
N LEU A 513 14.55 -10.30 -26.62
CA LEU A 513 15.45 -10.66 -25.53
C LEU A 513 16.50 -11.69 -25.97
N GLN A 514 16.15 -12.62 -26.88
CA GLN A 514 17.09 -13.59 -27.44
C GLN A 514 18.18 -12.89 -28.24
N ILE A 515 17.80 -11.91 -29.07
CA ILE A 515 18.71 -11.14 -29.91
C ILE A 515 19.67 -10.32 -29.04
N MET A 516 19.17 -9.68 -27.98
CA MET A 516 20.01 -8.97 -27.02
C MET A 516 21.01 -9.89 -26.31
N LEU A 517 20.62 -11.13 -25.99
CA LEU A 517 21.52 -12.13 -25.39
C LEU A 517 22.59 -12.66 -26.35
N THR A 518 22.37 -12.61 -27.67
CA THR A 518 23.41 -12.84 -28.68
C THR A 518 24.33 -11.63 -28.84
N ILE A 519 23.80 -10.41 -28.73
CA ILE A 519 24.60 -9.17 -28.77
C ILE A 519 25.60 -9.11 -27.61
N LEU A 520 25.29 -9.69 -26.45
CA LEU A 520 26.24 -9.81 -25.34
C LEU A 520 27.53 -10.58 -25.71
N ASP A 521 27.54 -11.37 -26.78
CA ASP A 521 28.73 -12.08 -27.28
C ASP A 521 29.58 -11.24 -28.26
N SER A 522 29.12 -10.04 -28.67
CA SER A 522 29.86 -9.13 -29.56
C SER A 522 31.24 -8.74 -29.01
N PRO A 523 32.19 -8.22 -29.80
CA PRO A 523 33.46 -7.72 -29.26
C PRO A 523 33.34 -6.31 -28.66
N ASP A 524 32.32 -5.54 -29.07
CA ASP A 524 32.18 -4.13 -28.72
C ASP A 524 31.68 -3.90 -27.28
N LYS A 525 32.33 -2.98 -26.57
CA LYS A 525 32.00 -2.71 -25.16
C LYS A 525 30.75 -1.85 -25.02
N ASP A 526 30.56 -0.85 -25.87
CA ASP A 526 29.45 0.11 -25.76
C ASP A 526 28.12 -0.56 -26.12
N LEU A 527 28.14 -1.43 -27.15
CA LEU A 527 27.00 -2.25 -27.53
C LEU A 527 26.61 -3.26 -26.45
N LYS A 528 27.58 -3.88 -25.77
CA LYS A 528 27.33 -4.77 -24.61
C LYS A 528 26.71 -4.05 -23.44
N CYS A 529 27.23 -2.88 -23.08
CA CYS A 529 26.70 -2.07 -21.98
C CYS A 529 25.22 -1.78 -22.22
N LEU A 530 24.90 -1.28 -23.42
CA LEU A 530 23.53 -0.97 -23.82
C LEU A 530 22.65 -2.22 -23.80
N ALA A 531 23.11 -3.34 -24.36
CA ALA A 531 22.34 -4.58 -24.35
C ALA A 531 22.08 -5.09 -22.91
N ALA A 532 23.08 -5.06 -22.04
CA ALA A 532 22.94 -5.46 -20.64
C ALA A 532 21.99 -4.52 -19.87
N GLU A 533 22.08 -3.21 -20.11
CA GLU A 533 21.20 -2.22 -19.49
C GLU A 533 19.74 -2.38 -19.96
N THR A 534 19.51 -2.56 -21.26
CA THR A 534 18.16 -2.84 -21.79
C THR A 534 17.61 -4.16 -21.23
N ILE A 535 18.43 -5.21 -21.12
CA ILE A 535 18.03 -6.46 -20.46
C ILE A 535 17.66 -6.22 -18.98
N ALA A 536 18.43 -5.39 -18.25
CA ALA A 536 18.16 -5.07 -16.86
C ALA A 536 16.79 -4.39 -16.68
N SER A 537 16.45 -3.45 -17.58
CA SER A 537 15.13 -2.80 -17.59
C SER A 537 14.01 -3.77 -17.96
N ILE A 538 14.20 -4.64 -18.96
CA ILE A 538 13.18 -5.62 -19.38
C ILE A 538 12.98 -6.72 -18.31
N ALA A 539 14.02 -7.09 -17.56
CA ALA A 539 13.98 -8.13 -16.53
C ALA A 539 13.15 -7.76 -15.28
N GLY A 540 12.43 -6.62 -15.30
CA GLY A 540 11.49 -6.20 -14.26
C GLY A 540 10.32 -7.16 -14.00
N PHE A 541 9.93 -8.03 -14.95
CA PHE A 541 8.80 -8.96 -14.80
C PHE A 541 9.18 -10.45 -15.01
N LYS A 542 8.35 -11.36 -14.47
CA LYS A 542 8.68 -12.79 -14.30
C LYS A 542 8.97 -13.53 -15.62
N ARG A 543 8.21 -13.26 -16.68
CA ARG A 543 8.38 -13.93 -17.98
C ARG A 543 9.70 -13.55 -18.66
N ALA A 544 10.12 -12.28 -18.61
CA ALA A 544 11.44 -11.87 -19.08
C ALA A 544 12.57 -12.61 -18.33
N ARG A 545 12.51 -12.64 -16.99
CA ARG A 545 13.48 -13.35 -16.14
C ARG A 545 13.60 -14.84 -16.51
N ARG A 546 12.47 -15.49 -16.83
CA ARG A 546 12.43 -16.88 -17.30
C ARG A 546 13.11 -17.04 -18.67
N THR A 547 12.82 -16.14 -19.61
CA THR A 547 13.44 -16.16 -20.95
C THR A 547 14.95 -15.98 -20.88
N VAL A 548 15.46 -15.06 -20.05
CA VAL A 548 16.91 -14.88 -19.83
C VAL A 548 17.56 -16.18 -19.33
N ARG A 549 16.92 -16.86 -18.36
CA ARG A 549 17.44 -18.13 -17.82
C ARG A 549 17.48 -19.24 -18.86
N LEU A 550 16.39 -19.43 -19.61
CA LEU A 550 16.27 -20.51 -20.60
C LEU A 550 17.29 -20.39 -21.74
N HIS A 551 17.59 -19.17 -22.17
CA HIS A 551 18.56 -18.90 -23.24
C HIS A 551 20.01 -18.78 -22.72
N GLY A 552 20.28 -19.22 -21.48
CA GLY A 552 21.61 -19.22 -20.89
C GLY A 552 22.17 -17.83 -20.61
N GLY A 553 21.33 -16.79 -20.59
CA GLY A 553 21.75 -15.39 -20.40
C GLY A 553 22.46 -15.16 -19.08
N ILE A 554 22.02 -15.81 -18.00
CA ILE A 554 22.69 -15.75 -16.69
C ILE A 554 24.13 -16.29 -16.78
N LYS A 555 24.33 -17.40 -17.51
CA LYS A 555 25.67 -17.94 -17.74
C LYS A 555 26.50 -16.98 -18.59
N LYS A 556 25.92 -16.30 -19.59
CA LYS A 556 26.65 -15.30 -20.39
C LYS A 556 27.07 -14.09 -19.55
N LEU A 557 26.17 -13.58 -18.71
CA LEU A 557 26.42 -12.45 -17.80
C LEU A 557 27.45 -12.78 -16.71
N VAL A 558 27.42 -14.01 -16.15
CA VAL A 558 28.35 -14.44 -15.09
C VAL A 558 29.67 -14.97 -15.64
N ARG A 559 29.64 -15.81 -16.68
CA ARG A 559 30.85 -16.41 -17.29
C ARG A 559 31.67 -15.38 -18.06
N ARG A 560 31.08 -14.22 -18.40
CA ARG A 560 31.77 -13.10 -19.01
C ARG A 560 31.32 -11.77 -18.43
N PRO A 561 32.19 -11.26 -17.56
CA PRO A 561 32.63 -9.88 -17.71
C PRO A 561 34.16 -9.77 -17.56
N LEU A 562 34.80 -9.05 -18.49
CA LEU A 562 35.90 -8.12 -18.16
C LEU A 562 37.08 -8.73 -17.39
N SER A 563 37.83 -9.61 -18.06
CA SER A 563 39.19 -9.94 -17.66
C SER A 563 40.03 -8.65 -17.62
N TYR A 564 40.71 -8.42 -16.49
CA TYR A 564 41.83 -7.48 -16.30
C TYR A 564 41.53 -5.99 -16.01
N ALA A 565 40.84 -5.62 -14.92
CA ALA A 565 40.95 -4.23 -14.41
C ALA A 565 40.66 -3.93 -12.92
N CYS A 566 40.25 -4.87 -12.04
CA CYS A 566 40.10 -4.54 -10.60
C CYS A 566 41.28 -4.98 -9.71
N PHE A 567 42.45 -5.28 -10.29
CA PHE A 567 43.69 -5.39 -9.52
C PHE A 567 44.51 -4.11 -9.75
N LEU A 568 44.41 -3.19 -8.78
CA LEU A 568 45.42 -2.26 -8.27
C LEU A 568 44.74 -0.99 -7.77
N GLY A 569 44.84 -0.74 -6.47
CA GLY A 569 44.40 0.49 -5.81
C GLY A 569 45.24 1.68 -6.24
N SER A 570 45.02 2.19 -7.46
CA SER A 570 45.67 3.40 -7.95
C SER A 570 44.61 4.45 -8.30
N THR A 571 44.68 5.57 -7.60
CA THR A 571 43.81 6.75 -7.62
C THR A 571 43.90 7.61 -8.90
N ASN A 572 44.33 7.06 -10.04
CA ASN A 572 44.46 7.80 -11.29
C ASN A 572 43.82 7.04 -12.46
N LEU A 573 42.55 7.34 -12.73
CA LEU A 573 41.77 6.79 -13.85
C LEU A 573 42.29 7.29 -15.20
N LYS A 574 42.84 6.41 -16.03
CA LYS A 574 43.04 6.67 -17.47
C LYS A 574 41.70 6.47 -18.22
N PRO A 575 41.40 7.21 -19.30
CA PRO A 575 40.13 7.13 -20.02
C PRO A 575 39.81 5.74 -20.62
N TYR A 576 40.79 4.85 -20.78
CA TYR A 576 40.58 3.48 -21.25
C TYR A 576 39.97 2.55 -20.17
N GLN A 577 40.14 2.87 -18.88
CA GLN A 577 39.63 2.07 -17.75
C GLN A 577 38.17 2.41 -17.39
N ALA A 578 37.70 3.62 -17.73
CA ALA A 578 36.32 4.07 -17.48
C ALA A 578 35.27 3.26 -18.27
N LYS A 579 35.63 2.77 -19.47
CA LYS A 579 34.74 1.93 -20.28
C LYS A 579 34.57 0.53 -19.68
N ASP A 580 35.61 -0.02 -19.06
CA ASP A 580 35.54 -1.34 -18.41
C ASP A 580 34.74 -1.30 -17.11
N THR A 581 34.77 -0.17 -16.39
CA THR A 581 33.92 0.04 -15.21
C THR A 581 32.44 0.14 -15.58
N GLU A 582 32.11 0.81 -16.68
CA GLU A 582 30.72 0.92 -17.15
C GLU A 582 30.15 -0.44 -17.58
N THR A 583 30.94 -1.25 -18.31
CA THR A 583 30.50 -2.61 -18.67
C THR A 583 30.28 -3.48 -17.44
N ALA A 584 31.10 -3.34 -16.39
CA ALA A 584 30.90 -4.05 -15.13
C ALA A 584 29.61 -3.59 -14.43
N ARG A 585 29.34 -2.27 -14.41
CA ARG A 585 28.10 -1.69 -13.86
C ARG A 585 26.86 -2.24 -14.55
N CYS A 586 26.80 -2.16 -15.88
CA CYS A 586 25.65 -2.66 -16.65
C CYS A 586 25.44 -4.17 -16.47
N GLY A 587 26.53 -4.94 -16.42
CA GLY A 587 26.47 -6.38 -16.16
C GLY A 587 25.93 -6.70 -14.76
N ALA A 588 26.38 -5.95 -13.73
CA ALA A 588 25.87 -6.10 -12.37
C ALA A 588 24.40 -5.69 -12.24
N LEU A 589 23.97 -4.63 -12.92
CA LEU A 589 22.57 -4.19 -12.97
C LEU A 589 21.67 -5.26 -13.60
N ALA A 590 22.10 -5.88 -14.70
CA ALA A 590 21.37 -6.97 -15.34
C ALA A 590 21.25 -8.20 -14.41
N LEU A 591 22.32 -8.52 -13.67
CA LEU A 591 22.30 -9.60 -12.68
C LEU A 591 21.36 -9.31 -11.52
N TRP A 592 21.32 -8.06 -11.03
CA TRP A 592 20.40 -7.64 -9.97
C TRP A 592 18.93 -7.79 -10.41
N SER A 593 18.55 -7.28 -11.57
CA SER A 593 17.18 -7.48 -12.08
C SER A 593 16.85 -8.96 -12.26
N CYS A 594 17.83 -9.79 -12.67
CA CYS A 594 17.64 -11.23 -12.80
C CYS A 594 17.54 -11.95 -11.45
N SER A 595 18.18 -11.44 -10.38
CA SER A 595 18.24 -12.11 -9.07
C SER A 595 16.93 -12.03 -8.29
N LYS A 596 15.95 -11.23 -8.72
CA LYS A 596 14.62 -11.19 -8.08
C LYS A 596 13.89 -12.54 -8.11
N SER A 597 14.16 -13.42 -9.08
CA SER A 597 13.54 -14.76 -9.17
C SER A 597 14.35 -15.85 -8.46
N THR A 598 13.71 -16.72 -7.67
CA THR A 598 14.37 -17.82 -6.94
C THR A 598 15.13 -18.78 -7.85
N LYS A 599 14.51 -19.21 -8.95
CA LYS A 599 15.15 -20.10 -9.95
C LYS A 599 16.33 -19.43 -10.66
N ASN A 600 16.34 -18.10 -10.78
CA ASN A 600 17.47 -17.36 -11.34
C ASN A 600 18.61 -17.21 -10.33
N LYS A 601 18.30 -17.02 -9.05
CA LYS A 601 19.29 -17.15 -7.97
C LYS A 601 20.00 -18.48 -8.14
N GLU A 602 19.32 -19.62 -8.17
CA GLU A 602 20.03 -20.90 -8.33
C GLU A 602 20.92 -21.00 -9.58
N ALA A 603 20.49 -20.40 -10.70
CA ALA A 603 21.30 -20.32 -11.93
C ALA A 603 22.56 -19.45 -11.78
N ILE A 604 22.48 -18.31 -11.06
CA ILE A 604 23.64 -17.46 -10.76
C ILE A 604 24.67 -18.23 -9.91
N ARG A 605 24.20 -19.04 -8.96
CA ARG A 605 25.04 -19.88 -8.09
C ARG A 605 25.82 -20.89 -8.93
N LYS A 606 25.12 -21.67 -9.75
CA LYS A 606 25.70 -22.68 -10.64
C LYS A 606 26.66 -22.09 -11.68
N ALA A 607 26.43 -20.83 -12.08
CA ALA A 607 27.31 -20.14 -13.02
C ALA A 607 28.60 -19.60 -12.38
N GLY A 608 28.74 -19.64 -11.04
CA GLY A 608 29.89 -19.08 -10.33
C GLY A 608 29.76 -17.58 -10.03
N GLY A 609 28.53 -17.07 -9.87
CA GLY A 609 28.28 -15.64 -9.64
C GLY A 609 28.77 -15.14 -8.27
N ILE A 610 28.79 -15.99 -7.24
CA ILE A 610 29.16 -15.59 -5.88
C ILE A 610 30.65 -15.18 -5.79
N PRO A 611 31.63 -15.99 -6.27
CA PRO A 611 33.03 -15.55 -6.30
C PRO A 611 33.29 -14.29 -7.16
N LEU A 612 32.46 -14.08 -8.19
CA LEU A 612 32.54 -12.87 -9.02
C LEU A 612 32.08 -11.63 -8.24
N LEU A 613 30.92 -11.71 -7.57
CA LEU A 613 30.40 -10.64 -6.72
C LEU A 613 31.37 -10.32 -5.56
N ALA A 614 32.02 -11.34 -4.98
CA ALA A 614 33.03 -11.16 -3.92
C ALA A 614 34.21 -10.32 -4.40
N ARG A 615 34.59 -10.51 -5.66
CA ARG A 615 35.68 -9.76 -6.30
C ARG A 615 35.27 -8.32 -6.59
N TRP A 616 34.04 -8.10 -7.05
CA TRP A 616 33.53 -6.76 -7.34
C TRP A 616 33.29 -5.93 -6.09
N LEU A 617 32.93 -6.55 -4.96
CA LEU A 617 32.84 -5.87 -3.67
C LEU A 617 34.17 -5.24 -3.20
N LYS A 618 35.31 -5.67 -3.74
CA LYS A 618 36.63 -5.10 -3.45
C LYS A 618 36.96 -3.89 -4.32
N CYS A 619 36.18 -3.61 -5.37
CA CYS A 619 36.41 -2.45 -6.22
C CYS A 619 35.95 -1.17 -5.48
N ALA A 620 36.68 -0.06 -5.64
CA ALA A 620 36.40 1.20 -4.94
C ALA A 620 35.28 2.06 -5.57
N ASN A 621 34.71 1.64 -6.70
CA ASN A 621 33.71 2.44 -7.42
C ASN A 621 32.29 2.16 -6.90
N VAL A 622 31.68 3.19 -6.32
CA VAL A 622 30.33 3.18 -5.74
C VAL A 622 29.27 2.73 -6.74
N ASP A 623 29.37 3.15 -8.01
CA ASP A 623 28.40 2.85 -9.05
C ASP A 623 28.28 1.36 -9.37
N ILE A 624 29.38 0.61 -9.20
CA ILE A 624 29.40 -0.86 -9.36
C ILE A 624 28.92 -1.53 -8.08
N LEU A 625 29.28 -0.98 -6.92
CA LEU A 625 28.96 -1.56 -5.63
C LEU A 625 27.45 -1.59 -5.39
N ILE A 626 26.69 -0.57 -5.79
CA ILE A 626 25.23 -0.51 -5.58
C ILE A 626 24.52 -1.73 -6.22
N PRO A 627 24.63 -2.01 -7.54
CA PRO A 627 24.00 -3.19 -8.13
C PRO A 627 24.55 -4.51 -7.61
N VAL A 628 25.84 -4.57 -7.22
CA VAL A 628 26.46 -5.77 -6.67
C VAL A 628 25.88 -6.11 -5.31
N VAL A 629 25.79 -5.13 -4.41
CA VAL A 629 25.18 -5.30 -3.09
C VAL A 629 23.69 -5.54 -3.21
N GLY A 630 22.99 -4.87 -4.12
CA GLY A 630 21.58 -5.14 -4.44
C GLY A 630 21.35 -6.60 -4.90
N THR A 631 22.25 -7.13 -5.74
CA THR A 631 22.23 -8.56 -6.13
C THR A 631 22.42 -9.47 -4.92
N LEU A 632 23.36 -9.15 -4.02
CA LEU A 632 23.63 -9.91 -2.80
C LEU A 632 22.46 -9.86 -1.82
N GLN A 633 21.83 -8.71 -1.64
CA GLN A 633 20.62 -8.52 -0.83
C GLN A 633 19.50 -9.44 -1.33
N GLU A 634 19.27 -9.50 -2.64
CA GLU A 634 18.24 -10.39 -3.21
C GLU A 634 18.60 -11.87 -3.07
N CYS A 635 19.87 -12.22 -3.21
CA CYS A 635 20.35 -13.58 -3.05
C CYS A 635 20.35 -14.05 -1.58
N ALA A 636 20.53 -13.13 -0.62
CA ALA A 636 20.57 -13.42 0.81
C ALA A 636 19.24 -13.96 1.39
N SER A 637 18.13 -13.83 0.66
CA SER A 637 16.86 -14.47 1.02
C SER A 637 16.92 -16.01 1.06
N GLU A 638 17.87 -16.63 0.35
CA GLU A 638 18.04 -18.08 0.29
C GLU A 638 19.13 -18.56 1.30
N PRO A 639 18.86 -19.57 2.15
CA PRO A 639 19.84 -20.07 3.13
C PRO A 639 21.14 -20.57 2.49
N SER A 640 21.05 -21.22 1.32
CA SER A 640 22.21 -21.73 0.59
C SER A 640 23.15 -20.63 0.09
N TYR A 641 22.61 -19.44 -0.15
CA TYR A 641 23.33 -18.26 -0.55
C TYR A 641 23.97 -17.55 0.63
N ARG A 642 23.27 -17.47 1.77
CA ARG A 642 23.84 -16.94 3.02
C ARG A 642 25.12 -17.67 3.43
N LEU A 643 25.12 -19.00 3.29
CA LEU A 643 26.33 -19.81 3.53
C LEU A 643 27.49 -19.42 2.60
N ALA A 644 27.20 -19.21 1.31
CA ALA A 644 28.23 -18.91 0.32
C ALA A 644 28.80 -17.48 0.44
N ILE A 645 27.94 -16.51 0.79
CA ILE A 645 28.36 -15.13 1.12
C ILE A 645 29.34 -15.13 2.30
N ARG A 646 29.05 -15.99 3.30
CA ARG A 646 29.89 -16.18 4.48
C ARG A 646 31.25 -16.80 4.13
N THR A 647 31.28 -17.89 3.38
CA THR A 647 32.53 -18.60 3.03
C THR A 647 33.50 -17.74 2.20
N GLU A 648 32.98 -16.82 1.40
CA GLU A 648 33.76 -15.92 0.55
C GLU A 648 34.23 -14.64 1.28
N GLY A 649 33.93 -14.49 2.58
CA GLY A 649 34.36 -13.34 3.38
C GLY A 649 33.73 -12.01 2.94
N MET A 650 32.54 -12.05 2.32
CA MET A 650 31.88 -10.84 1.80
C MET A 650 31.37 -9.92 2.90
N ILE A 651 31.05 -10.47 4.08
CA ILE A 651 30.51 -9.71 5.23
C ILE A 651 31.47 -8.60 5.67
N GLU A 652 32.78 -8.86 5.65
CA GLU A 652 33.79 -7.83 5.94
C GLU A 652 33.70 -6.62 5.00
N ASN A 653 33.51 -6.88 3.70
CA ASN A 653 33.43 -5.81 2.69
C ASN A 653 32.11 -5.04 2.79
N LEU A 654 31.00 -5.72 3.09
CA LEU A 654 29.71 -5.06 3.35
C LEU A 654 29.81 -4.13 4.57
N VAL A 655 30.46 -4.58 5.64
CA VAL A 655 30.67 -3.77 6.85
C VAL A 655 31.54 -2.54 6.57
N LYS A 656 32.63 -2.68 5.79
CA LYS A 656 33.47 -1.53 5.40
C LYS A 656 32.70 -0.50 4.57
N ASN A 657 31.84 -0.97 3.66
CA ASN A 657 31.04 -0.10 2.80
C ASN A 657 29.90 0.63 3.55
N LEU A 658 29.52 0.23 4.76
CA LEU A 658 28.60 1.01 5.60
C LEU A 658 29.17 2.37 6.02
N SER A 659 30.50 2.54 5.98
CA SER A 659 31.17 3.82 6.28
C SER A 659 31.40 4.69 5.05
N SER A 660 30.80 4.37 3.88
CA SER A 660 30.90 5.21 2.68
C SER A 660 30.07 6.49 2.79
N GLU A 661 30.37 7.52 2.00
CA GLU A 661 29.59 8.78 1.96
C GLU A 661 28.25 8.65 1.22
N ASN A 662 28.05 7.59 0.41
CA ASN A 662 26.84 7.42 -0.40
C ASN A 662 25.73 6.68 0.37
N GLU A 663 24.59 7.35 0.57
CA GLU A 663 23.43 6.82 1.31
C GLU A 663 22.77 5.60 0.64
N GLU A 664 22.72 5.54 -0.69
CA GLU A 664 22.12 4.42 -1.43
C GLU A 664 22.94 3.14 -1.23
N LEU A 665 24.27 3.26 -1.26
CA LEU A 665 25.16 2.13 -0.98
C LEU A 665 25.04 1.67 0.49
N GLN A 666 24.97 2.61 1.44
CA GLN A 666 24.74 2.30 2.85
C GLN A 666 23.43 1.54 3.05
N MET A 667 22.34 1.98 2.38
CA MET A 667 21.02 1.35 2.45
C MET A 667 21.08 -0.10 1.95
N HIS A 668 21.65 -0.34 0.78
CA HIS A 668 21.77 -1.70 0.25
C HIS A 668 22.67 -2.59 1.12
N CYS A 669 23.76 -2.05 1.68
CA CYS A 669 24.64 -2.78 2.58
C CYS A 669 23.92 -3.17 3.88
N ALA A 670 23.18 -2.23 4.47
CA ALA A 670 22.37 -2.47 5.66
C ALA A 670 21.27 -3.53 5.39
N SER A 671 20.57 -3.42 4.26
CA SER A 671 19.54 -4.40 3.88
C SER A 671 20.11 -5.79 3.58
N ALA A 672 21.30 -5.87 2.98
CA ALA A 672 22.00 -7.14 2.80
C ALA A 672 22.38 -7.78 4.14
N ILE A 673 22.86 -6.97 5.10
CA ILE A 673 23.16 -7.43 6.47
C ILE A 673 21.88 -7.87 7.17
N PHE A 674 20.78 -7.11 7.07
CA PHE A 674 19.48 -7.49 7.61
C PHE A 674 19.04 -8.88 7.15
N LYS A 675 19.11 -9.16 5.85
CA LYS A 675 18.75 -10.47 5.29
C LYS A 675 19.75 -11.58 5.66
N CYS A 676 21.05 -11.28 5.78
CA CYS A 676 22.06 -12.28 6.14
C CYS A 676 22.15 -12.58 7.65
N ALA A 677 21.73 -11.64 8.51
CA ALA A 677 21.87 -11.71 9.96
C ALA A 677 20.87 -12.68 10.64
N GLU A 678 20.04 -13.38 9.88
CA GLU A 678 19.23 -14.50 10.38
C GLU A 678 20.10 -15.65 10.93
N ASP A 679 21.30 -15.85 10.36
CA ASP A 679 22.27 -16.84 10.84
C ASP A 679 23.11 -16.33 12.01
N LYS A 680 23.31 -17.19 13.03
CA LYS A 680 24.13 -16.85 14.22
C LYS A 680 25.56 -16.45 13.85
N GLU A 681 26.22 -17.24 13.00
CA GLU A 681 27.60 -16.97 12.59
C GLU A 681 27.76 -15.63 11.86
N THR A 682 26.78 -15.21 11.05
CA THR A 682 26.83 -13.91 10.37
C THR A 682 26.79 -12.77 11.39
N ARG A 683 25.96 -12.89 12.43
CA ARG A 683 25.90 -11.90 13.52
C ARG A 683 27.23 -11.76 14.24
N ASP A 684 27.93 -12.87 14.44
CA ASP A 684 29.25 -12.88 15.08
C ASP A 684 30.31 -12.25 14.17
N LEU A 685 30.28 -12.51 12.85
CA LEU A 685 31.17 -11.88 11.87
C LEU A 685 30.96 -10.36 11.77
N VAL A 686 29.71 -9.89 11.73
CA VAL A 686 29.40 -8.44 11.72
C VAL A 686 30.00 -7.76 12.96
N ARG A 687 29.94 -8.42 14.13
CA ARG A 687 30.59 -7.93 15.34
C ARG A 687 32.11 -7.94 15.23
N GLN A 688 32.72 -9.04 14.79
CA GLN A 688 34.18 -9.18 14.67
C GLN A 688 34.80 -8.13 13.72
N HIS A 689 34.09 -7.78 12.65
CA HIS A 689 34.52 -6.75 11.70
C HIS A 689 34.15 -5.31 12.13
N GLY A 690 33.56 -5.12 13.31
CA GLY A 690 33.26 -3.79 13.86
C GLY A 690 32.03 -3.09 13.24
N GLY A 691 31.14 -3.84 12.58
CA GLY A 691 29.98 -3.26 11.86
C GLY A 691 28.87 -2.69 12.73
N LEU A 692 28.87 -2.99 14.04
CA LEU A 692 27.88 -2.47 14.98
C LEU A 692 28.00 -0.95 15.20
N ARG A 693 29.21 -0.39 15.12
CA ARG A 693 29.46 1.05 15.30
C ARG A 693 29.03 1.90 14.09
N PRO A 694 29.33 1.52 12.83
CA PRO A 694 28.73 2.19 11.67
C PRO A 694 27.20 2.21 11.71
N LEU A 695 26.57 1.09 12.07
CA LEU A 695 25.11 1.02 12.19
C LEU A 695 24.56 2.00 13.25
N SER A 696 25.25 2.16 14.39
CA SER A 696 24.82 3.12 15.42
C SER A 696 24.94 4.57 14.97
N VAL A 697 25.97 4.91 14.17
CA VAL A 697 26.15 6.26 13.63
C VAL A 697 25.07 6.58 12.59
N LEU A 698 24.71 5.62 11.75
CA LEU A 698 23.69 5.79 10.70
C LEU A 698 22.27 5.99 11.25
N LEU A 699 21.99 5.58 12.49
CA LEU A 699 20.72 5.90 13.17
C LEU A 699 20.51 7.41 13.38
N GLY A 700 21.58 8.20 13.36
CA GLY A 700 21.50 9.65 13.50
C GLY A 700 21.00 10.37 12.23
N ASN A 701 20.94 9.71 11.08
CA ASN A 701 20.46 10.31 9.84
C ASN A 701 18.94 10.07 9.68
N THR A 702 18.13 10.99 10.19
CA THR A 702 16.66 10.90 10.19
C THR A 702 15.98 11.39 8.90
N GLU A 703 16.74 11.96 7.96
CA GLU A 703 16.18 12.52 6.72
C GLU A 703 15.81 11.43 5.72
N ASN A 704 16.63 10.37 5.62
CA ASN A 704 16.41 9.27 4.70
C ASN A 704 15.65 8.10 5.36
N LYS A 705 14.32 8.12 5.20
CA LYS A 705 13.40 7.10 5.77
C LYS A 705 13.70 5.66 5.29
N GLN A 706 14.16 5.48 4.05
CA GLN A 706 14.46 4.15 3.49
C GLN A 706 15.77 3.57 4.05
N LEU A 707 16.81 4.40 4.15
CA LEU A 707 18.06 4.03 4.81
C LEU A 707 17.79 3.65 6.27
N LEU A 708 16.98 4.43 6.98
CA LEU A 708 16.63 4.18 8.37
C LEU A 708 15.92 2.82 8.54
N ALA A 709 15.00 2.46 7.65
CA ALA A 709 14.33 1.16 7.68
C ALA A 709 15.33 0.00 7.52
N ALA A 710 16.27 0.12 6.59
CA ALA A 710 17.30 -0.89 6.36
C ALA A 710 18.27 -1.02 7.55
N VAL A 711 18.72 0.10 8.13
CA VAL A 711 19.64 0.13 9.28
C VAL A 711 18.97 -0.41 10.53
N THR A 712 17.75 0.02 10.85
CA THR A 712 16.99 -0.47 12.00
C THR A 712 16.68 -1.96 11.89
N GLY A 713 16.34 -2.44 10.68
CA GLY A 713 16.20 -3.87 10.41
C GLY A 713 17.49 -4.65 10.67
N ALA A 714 18.63 -4.15 10.16
CA ALA A 714 19.93 -4.79 10.38
C ALA A 714 20.29 -4.88 11.87
N ILE A 715 20.02 -3.81 12.63
CA ILE A 715 20.21 -3.76 14.09
C ILE A 715 19.30 -4.77 14.78
N TRP A 716 18.02 -4.84 14.41
CA TRP A 716 17.08 -5.82 14.98
C TRP A 716 17.59 -7.25 14.81
N LYS A 717 17.99 -7.64 13.59
CA LYS A 717 18.49 -8.99 13.37
C LYS A 717 19.82 -9.24 14.08
N CYS A 718 20.68 -8.23 14.19
CA CYS A 718 21.91 -8.34 14.96
C CYS A 718 21.66 -8.46 16.48
N ALA A 719 20.59 -7.85 17.00
CA ALA A 719 20.20 -7.89 18.41
C ALA A 719 19.70 -9.27 18.87
N LEU A 720 19.41 -10.21 17.96
CA LEU A 720 19.12 -11.61 18.30
C LEU A 720 20.31 -12.32 19.00
N SER A 721 21.53 -11.77 18.93
CA SER A 721 22.69 -12.28 19.65
C SER A 721 22.93 -11.48 20.93
N ARG A 722 22.91 -12.15 22.09
CA ARG A 722 23.15 -11.52 23.41
C ARG A 722 24.46 -10.74 23.47
N GLU A 723 25.52 -11.28 22.87
CA GLU A 723 26.84 -10.62 22.84
C GLU A 723 26.83 -9.32 22.02
N ASN A 724 26.01 -9.25 20.96
CA ASN A 724 25.85 -8.03 20.16
C ASN A 724 25.03 -6.99 20.92
N VAL A 725 24.01 -7.42 21.67
CA VAL A 725 23.20 -6.54 22.53
C VAL A 725 24.07 -5.85 23.58
N LEU A 726 25.01 -6.56 24.21
CA LEU A 726 25.98 -5.95 25.14
C LEU A 726 26.82 -4.86 24.46
N LYS A 727 27.30 -5.11 23.23
CA LYS A 727 28.04 -4.12 22.43
C LYS A 727 27.18 -2.94 21.99
N PHE A 728 25.91 -3.17 21.67
CA PHE A 728 24.96 -2.09 21.37
C PHE A 728 24.69 -1.20 22.59
N GLY A 729 24.76 -1.76 23.81
CA GLY A 729 24.75 -0.99 25.05
C GLY A 729 25.92 -0.01 25.16
N GLU A 730 27.14 -0.42 24.80
CA GLU A 730 28.32 0.47 24.78
C GLU A 730 28.16 1.64 23.78
N TYR A 731 27.45 1.42 22.68
CA TYR A 731 27.23 2.42 21.63
C TYR A 731 25.95 3.25 21.81
N LYS A 732 25.24 3.12 22.95
CA LYS A 732 23.99 3.84 23.24
C LYS A 732 22.90 3.65 22.18
N VAL A 733 22.90 2.51 21.49
CA VAL A 733 21.91 2.22 20.43
C VAL A 733 20.49 2.17 20.99
N VAL A 734 20.32 1.70 22.23
CA VAL A 734 19.01 1.65 22.89
C VAL A 734 18.42 3.06 23.05
N GLU A 735 19.23 4.04 23.46
CA GLU A 735 18.80 5.44 23.62
C GLU A 735 18.40 6.02 22.24
N ALA A 736 19.20 5.76 21.21
CA ALA A 736 18.91 6.20 19.84
C ALA A 736 17.62 5.56 19.28
N LEU A 737 17.40 4.26 19.51
CA LEU A 737 16.18 3.56 19.09
C LEU A 737 14.93 4.10 19.80
N VAL A 738 15.02 4.42 21.11
CA VAL A 738 13.90 5.05 21.83
C VAL A 738 13.59 6.44 21.25
N GLY A 739 14.60 7.22 20.88
CA GLY A 739 14.42 8.51 20.21
C GLY A 739 13.70 8.43 18.86
N LEU A 740 13.73 7.25 18.21
CA LEU A 740 13.06 6.99 16.93
C LEU A 740 11.62 6.44 17.07
N LEU A 741 11.12 6.23 18.30
CA LEU A 741 9.74 5.77 18.56
C LEU A 741 8.68 6.87 18.40
N THR A 742 8.92 7.89 17.55
CA THR A 742 8.00 8.99 17.32
C THR A 742 6.96 8.64 16.24
N THR A 743 5.74 9.19 16.37
CA THR A 743 4.57 8.87 15.53
C THR A 743 4.69 9.32 14.07
N ASP A 744 5.74 10.05 13.70
CA ASP A 744 6.00 10.54 12.32
C ASP A 744 6.85 9.56 11.48
N GLN A 745 7.27 8.44 12.08
CA GLN A 745 8.08 7.43 11.40
C GLN A 745 7.23 6.45 10.59
N PRO A 746 7.75 5.96 9.45
CA PRO A 746 7.03 4.98 8.63
C PRO A 746 6.88 3.66 9.40
N GLY A 747 5.78 2.94 9.14
CA GLY A 747 5.45 1.69 9.86
C GLY A 747 6.58 0.66 9.85
N GLU A 748 7.30 0.49 8.75
CA GLU A 748 8.44 -0.45 8.65
C GLU A 748 9.58 -0.11 9.63
N VAL A 749 9.91 1.18 9.77
CA VAL A 749 10.93 1.63 10.74
C VAL A 749 10.45 1.31 12.16
N LEU A 750 9.19 1.62 12.49
CA LEU A 750 8.64 1.34 13.82
C LEU A 750 8.64 -0.16 14.14
N VAL A 751 8.24 -1.01 13.17
CA VAL A 751 8.28 -2.48 13.31
C VAL A 751 9.68 -2.95 13.64
N ASN A 752 10.69 -2.46 12.91
CA ASN A 752 12.09 -2.86 13.10
C ASN A 752 12.68 -2.31 14.40
N VAL A 753 12.40 -1.05 14.75
CA VAL A 753 12.88 -0.40 15.98
C VAL A 753 12.30 -1.11 17.21
N VAL A 754 10.98 -1.34 17.24
CA VAL A 754 10.34 -2.03 18.36
C VAL A 754 10.80 -3.49 18.43
N GLY A 755 10.99 -4.15 17.28
CA GLY A 755 11.57 -5.49 17.23
C GLY A 755 12.97 -5.53 17.84
N ALA A 756 13.84 -4.58 17.49
CA ALA A 756 15.18 -4.45 18.05
C ALA A 756 15.14 -4.19 19.56
N LEU A 757 14.27 -3.29 20.03
CA LEU A 757 14.08 -3.01 21.44
C LEU A 757 13.60 -4.24 22.20
N GLY A 758 12.65 -5.00 21.65
CA GLY A 758 12.16 -6.24 22.27
C GLY A 758 13.26 -7.29 22.50
N GLU A 759 14.18 -7.44 21.55
CA GLU A 759 15.35 -8.32 21.72
C GLU A 759 16.36 -7.74 22.73
N CYS A 760 16.60 -6.43 22.69
CA CYS A 760 17.47 -5.75 23.65
C CYS A 760 16.93 -5.81 25.09
N CYS A 761 15.61 -5.85 25.27
CA CYS A 761 14.93 -5.96 26.55
C CYS A 761 15.15 -7.31 27.26
N GLN A 762 15.74 -8.32 26.61
CA GLN A 762 16.10 -9.56 27.31
C GLN A 762 17.16 -9.33 28.40
N GLU A 763 18.01 -8.32 28.23
CA GLU A 763 19.04 -7.94 29.18
C GLU A 763 18.52 -6.90 30.20
N GLN A 764 18.78 -7.14 31.49
CA GLN A 764 18.31 -6.28 32.60
C GLN A 764 18.81 -4.83 32.48
N ILE A 765 20.06 -4.62 32.04
CA ILE A 765 20.66 -3.29 31.93
C ILE A 765 19.88 -2.42 30.93
N ASN A 766 19.47 -3.01 29.81
CA ASN A 766 18.76 -2.30 28.75
C ASN A 766 17.32 -1.96 29.15
N ARG A 767 16.64 -2.82 29.92
CA ARG A 767 15.33 -2.52 30.50
C ARG A 767 15.37 -1.26 31.35
N THR A 768 16.39 -1.13 32.20
CA THR A 768 16.60 0.07 33.01
C THR A 768 16.86 1.33 32.16
N ILE A 769 17.60 1.21 31.05
CA ILE A 769 17.86 2.33 30.12
C ILE A 769 16.57 2.78 29.43
N ILE A 770 15.79 1.85 28.88
CA ILE A 770 14.52 2.15 28.19
C ILE A 770 13.56 2.87 29.14
N ARG A 771 13.51 2.44 30.41
CA ARG A 771 12.72 3.11 31.43
C ARG A 771 13.21 4.53 31.72
N LYS A 772 14.52 4.76 31.81
CA LYS A 772 15.10 6.10 32.03
C LYS A 772 14.88 7.05 30.84
N CYS A 773 14.70 6.52 29.64
CA CYS A 773 14.46 7.29 28.42
C CYS A 773 12.97 7.46 28.09
N ASP A 774 12.06 7.18 29.04
CA ASP A 774 10.60 7.23 28.83
C ASP A 774 10.11 6.41 27.62
N GLY A 775 10.79 5.31 27.29
CA GLY A 775 10.43 4.45 26.19
C GLY A 775 9.19 3.58 26.45
N ILE A 776 8.88 3.26 27.72
CA ILE A 776 7.71 2.46 28.09
C ILE A 776 6.39 3.18 27.70
N PRO A 777 6.19 4.47 28.04
CA PRO A 777 5.03 5.23 27.56
C PRO A 777 4.83 5.19 26.05
N LEU A 778 5.90 5.36 25.27
CA LEU A 778 5.84 5.33 23.81
C LEU A 778 5.44 3.94 23.29
N LEU A 779 5.98 2.87 23.87
CA LEU A 779 5.59 1.50 23.51
C LEU A 779 4.11 1.22 23.84
N VAL A 780 3.61 1.69 24.98
CA VAL A 780 2.19 1.53 25.35
C VAL A 780 1.28 2.30 24.38
N GLN A 781 1.67 3.50 23.96
CA GLN A 781 0.93 4.27 22.95
C GLN A 781 0.82 3.52 21.62
N LEU A 782 1.89 2.83 21.19
CA LEU A 782 1.89 2.04 19.95
C LEU A 782 0.97 0.79 19.99
N LEU A 783 0.51 0.35 21.17
CA LEU A 783 -0.48 -0.74 21.28
C LEU A 783 -1.85 -0.35 20.70
N THR A 784 -2.12 0.94 20.51
CA THR A 784 -3.37 1.45 19.90
C THR A 784 -3.36 1.44 18.36
N GLY A 785 -2.20 1.11 17.75
CA GLY A 785 -2.05 1.07 16.30
C GLY A 785 -2.85 -0.06 15.61
N THR A 786 -2.95 0.02 14.29
CA THR A 786 -3.65 -0.97 13.44
C THR A 786 -2.73 -1.97 12.76
N ASP A 787 -1.41 -1.69 12.70
CA ASP A 787 -0.44 -2.55 12.03
C ASP A 787 -0.18 -3.84 12.83
N ARG A 788 -0.54 -4.97 12.23
CA ARG A 788 -0.40 -6.31 12.81
C ARG A 788 1.04 -6.68 13.15
N ALA A 789 2.01 -6.33 12.29
CA ALA A 789 3.41 -6.68 12.50
C ALA A 789 4.01 -5.84 13.64
N LEU A 790 3.63 -4.57 13.70
CA LEU A 790 4.00 -3.67 14.78
C LEU A 790 3.44 -4.16 16.11
N LEU A 791 2.14 -4.47 16.17
CA LEU A 791 1.49 -4.95 17.39
C LEU A 791 2.13 -6.23 17.96
N VAL A 792 2.57 -7.17 17.10
CA VAL A 792 3.32 -8.36 17.53
C VAL A 792 4.61 -7.97 18.24
N ASN A 793 5.39 -7.06 17.65
CA ASN A 793 6.68 -6.63 18.20
C ASN A 793 6.48 -5.77 19.46
N VAL A 794 5.49 -4.86 19.47
CA VAL A 794 5.17 -4.02 20.62
C VAL A 794 4.74 -4.88 21.81
N ALA A 795 3.82 -5.83 21.61
CA ALA A 795 3.40 -6.72 22.69
C ALA A 795 4.60 -7.50 23.28
N LYS A 796 5.49 -8.02 22.43
CA LYS A 796 6.71 -8.70 22.89
C LYS A 796 7.64 -7.77 23.67
N ALA A 797 7.86 -6.55 23.18
CA ALA A 797 8.72 -5.57 23.83
C ALA A 797 8.15 -5.13 25.19
N VAL A 798 6.85 -4.83 25.26
CA VAL A 798 6.17 -4.48 26.52
C VAL A 798 6.20 -5.65 27.51
N GLY A 799 5.95 -6.88 27.04
CA GLY A 799 6.07 -8.09 27.87
C GLY A 799 7.49 -8.31 28.41
N ALA A 800 8.52 -8.06 27.59
CA ALA A 800 9.90 -8.13 28.04
C ALA A 800 10.22 -7.06 29.10
N CYS A 801 9.71 -5.83 28.93
CA CYS A 801 9.82 -4.77 29.95
C CYS A 801 9.09 -5.12 31.25
N ALA A 802 7.92 -5.77 31.16
CA ALA A 802 7.09 -6.18 32.30
C ALA A 802 7.73 -7.26 33.19
N THR A 803 8.88 -7.83 32.80
CA THR A 803 9.65 -8.72 33.69
C THR A 803 10.19 -7.96 34.91
N GLU A 804 10.38 -6.64 34.82
CA GLU A 804 10.73 -5.80 35.96
C GLU A 804 9.48 -5.24 36.67
N PRO A 805 9.37 -5.39 38.00
CA PRO A 805 8.19 -4.92 38.75
C PRO A 805 8.02 -3.39 38.68
N GLU A 806 9.12 -2.63 38.66
CA GLU A 806 9.09 -1.17 38.50
C GLU A 806 8.50 -0.75 37.14
N SER A 807 8.79 -1.51 36.09
CA SER A 807 8.27 -1.25 34.74
C SER A 807 6.78 -1.60 34.64
N VAL A 808 6.33 -2.66 35.32
CA VAL A 808 4.90 -3.03 35.38
C VAL A 808 4.07 -1.93 36.02
N THR A 809 4.55 -1.30 37.10
CA THR A 809 3.79 -0.18 37.71
C THR A 809 3.61 1.01 36.77
N ILE A 810 4.54 1.25 35.83
CA ILE A 810 4.40 2.28 34.80
C ILE A 810 3.42 1.84 33.72
N ILE A 811 3.51 0.58 33.27
CA ILE A 811 2.59 0.02 32.26
C ILE A 811 1.15 0.04 32.77
N ASP A 812 0.95 -0.31 34.04
CA ASP A 812 -0.35 -0.34 34.70
C ASP A 812 -0.97 1.06 34.81
N ARG A 813 -0.18 2.07 35.23
CA ARG A 813 -0.60 3.48 35.25
C ARG A 813 -1.03 4.06 33.90
N LEU A 814 -0.60 3.44 32.80
CA LEU A 814 -0.92 3.86 31.43
C LEU A 814 -2.02 2.99 30.80
N ASP A 815 -2.75 2.21 31.59
CA ASP A 815 -3.75 1.24 31.12
C ASP A 815 -3.19 0.24 30.10
N GLY A 816 -1.87 0.01 30.10
CA GLY A 816 -1.20 -0.84 29.12
C GLY A 816 -1.62 -2.31 29.23
N ILE A 817 -1.93 -2.78 30.44
CA ILE A 817 -2.45 -4.13 30.67
C ILE A 817 -3.82 -4.28 29.98
N CYS A 818 -4.72 -3.31 30.12
CA CYS A 818 -6.03 -3.26 29.47
C CYS A 818 -5.91 -3.25 27.93
N LEU A 819 -4.94 -2.50 27.40
CA LEU A 819 -4.65 -2.48 25.97
C LEU A 819 -4.17 -3.85 25.48
N ILE A 820 -3.27 -4.54 26.20
CA ILE A 820 -2.83 -5.89 25.86
C ILE A 820 -4.01 -6.89 25.88
N TRP A 821 -4.92 -6.77 26.84
CA TRP A 821 -6.16 -7.56 26.86
C TRP A 821 -7.03 -7.31 25.62
N SER A 822 -7.17 -6.06 25.20
CA SER A 822 -7.91 -5.72 23.98
C SER A 822 -7.28 -6.37 22.74
N LEU A 823 -5.95 -6.54 22.72
CA LEU A 823 -5.24 -7.15 21.59
C LEU A 823 -5.58 -8.63 21.40
N LEU A 824 -6.00 -9.34 22.45
CA LEU A 824 -6.49 -10.73 22.34
C LEU A 824 -7.75 -10.85 21.48
N LYS A 825 -8.53 -9.77 21.32
CA LYS A 825 -9.73 -9.75 20.46
C LYS A 825 -9.38 -9.68 18.97
N ASN A 826 -8.13 -9.39 18.60
CA ASN A 826 -7.71 -9.31 17.20
C ASN A 826 -7.84 -10.67 16.49
N PRO A 827 -8.19 -10.70 15.19
CA PRO A 827 -8.33 -11.94 14.43
C PRO A 827 -7.00 -12.61 14.08
N ASN A 828 -5.87 -11.90 14.23
CA ASN A 828 -4.55 -12.44 13.88
C ASN A 828 -3.98 -13.29 15.03
N PRO A 829 -3.70 -14.60 14.79
CA PRO A 829 -3.17 -15.47 15.84
C PRO A 829 -1.80 -15.04 16.38
N ASP A 830 -0.94 -14.41 15.57
CA ASP A 830 0.40 -14.03 16.03
C ASP A 830 0.35 -12.87 17.04
N VAL A 831 -0.60 -11.94 16.83
CA VAL A 831 -0.92 -10.86 17.77
C VAL A 831 -1.49 -11.46 19.05
N GLN A 832 -2.44 -12.39 18.94
CA GLN A 832 -3.03 -13.08 20.10
C GLN A 832 -1.97 -13.81 20.93
N ALA A 833 -1.07 -14.56 20.29
CA ALA A 833 -0.01 -15.30 20.97
C ALA A 833 0.97 -14.36 21.67
N SER A 834 1.32 -13.24 21.04
CA SER A 834 2.25 -12.25 21.59
C SER A 834 1.62 -11.46 22.74
N ALA A 835 0.35 -11.08 22.62
CA ALA A 835 -0.39 -10.43 23.70
C ALA A 835 -0.57 -11.36 24.91
N ALA A 836 -0.97 -12.61 24.70
CA ALA A 836 -1.09 -13.59 25.78
C ALA A 836 0.24 -13.85 26.49
N TRP A 837 1.34 -13.89 25.72
CA TRP A 837 2.68 -14.01 26.30
C TRP A 837 3.06 -12.78 27.12
N ALA A 838 2.75 -11.57 26.63
CA ALA A 838 3.04 -10.32 27.33
C ALA A 838 2.26 -10.18 28.65
N LEU A 839 1.05 -10.75 28.74
CA LEU A 839 0.26 -10.78 29.97
C LEU A 839 0.94 -11.58 31.09
N CYS A 840 1.72 -12.61 30.76
CA CYS A 840 2.35 -13.49 31.76
C CYS A 840 3.18 -12.71 32.82
N PRO A 841 4.20 -11.93 32.42
CA PRO A 841 4.98 -11.14 33.38
C PRO A 841 4.18 -9.96 33.97
N CYS A 842 3.20 -9.40 33.24
CA CYS A 842 2.34 -8.33 33.78
C CYS A 842 1.51 -8.81 34.98
N ILE A 843 0.98 -10.04 34.90
CA ILE A 843 0.13 -10.63 35.96
C ILE A 843 1.00 -11.10 37.13
N GLU A 844 2.15 -11.72 36.87
CA GLU A 844 3.04 -12.24 37.92
C GLU A 844 3.63 -11.14 38.81
N ASN A 845 3.92 -9.96 38.25
CA ASN A 845 4.58 -8.87 38.96
C ASN A 845 3.62 -7.75 39.43
N SER A 846 2.34 -7.80 39.07
CA SER A 846 1.37 -6.80 39.52
C SER A 846 0.92 -7.08 40.96
N LYS A 847 0.88 -6.05 41.80
CA LYS A 847 0.42 -6.15 43.19
C LYS A 847 -1.10 -6.30 43.31
N ASP A 848 -1.82 -5.80 42.29
CA ASP A 848 -3.29 -5.75 42.23
C ASP A 848 -3.84 -6.69 41.14
N ALA A 849 -3.10 -7.77 40.84
CA ALA A 849 -3.43 -8.72 39.78
C ALA A 849 -4.85 -9.29 39.90
N GLY A 850 -5.35 -9.50 41.13
CA GLY A 850 -6.73 -9.94 41.38
C GLY A 850 -7.77 -8.90 40.93
N GLU A 851 -7.65 -7.64 41.37
CA GLU A 851 -8.63 -6.59 41.11
C GLU A 851 -8.70 -6.20 39.62
N LEU A 852 -7.55 -6.18 38.93
CA LEU A 852 -7.48 -5.98 37.49
C LEU A 852 -8.19 -7.09 36.73
N VAL A 853 -8.03 -8.35 37.14
CA VAL A 853 -8.67 -9.50 36.47
C VAL A 853 -10.19 -9.54 36.72
N TYR A 854 -10.65 -9.08 37.89
CA TYR A 854 -12.08 -8.93 38.19
C TYR A 854 -12.81 -7.92 37.31
N SER A 855 -12.12 -6.85 36.90
CA SER A 855 -12.70 -5.86 35.97
C SER A 855 -12.91 -6.41 34.55
N PHE A 856 -12.32 -7.57 34.22
CA PHE A 856 -12.35 -8.19 32.89
C PHE A 856 -12.86 -9.64 32.92
N ILE A 857 -14.02 -9.91 33.53
CA ILE A 857 -14.71 -11.21 33.40
C ILE A 857 -14.87 -11.61 31.91
N ASP A 858 -15.15 -10.64 31.04
CA ASP A 858 -15.17 -10.81 29.58
C ASP A 858 -13.79 -11.20 29.00
N GLY A 859 -12.70 -10.70 29.60
CA GLY A 859 -11.33 -11.07 29.26
C GLY A 859 -11.01 -12.51 29.62
N LEU A 860 -11.33 -12.96 30.84
CA LEU A 860 -11.15 -14.36 31.23
C LEU A 860 -11.93 -15.31 30.31
N GLN A 861 -13.16 -14.95 29.95
CA GLN A 861 -13.95 -15.71 28.98
C GLN A 861 -13.27 -15.75 27.60
N LEU A 862 -12.66 -14.64 27.16
CA LEU A 862 -11.90 -14.59 25.92
C LEU A 862 -10.70 -15.53 25.95
N ILE A 863 -9.90 -15.55 27.03
CA ILE A 863 -8.78 -16.47 27.21
C ILE A 863 -9.22 -17.93 27.13
N VAL A 864 -10.31 -18.30 27.82
CA VAL A 864 -10.87 -19.67 27.77
C VAL A 864 -11.38 -20.00 26.36
N ASN A 865 -11.97 -19.04 25.64
CA ASN A 865 -12.38 -19.23 24.25
C ASN A 865 -11.20 -19.41 23.29
N LEU A 866 -10.06 -18.74 23.53
CA LEU A 866 -8.85 -18.89 22.71
C LEU A 866 -8.23 -20.30 22.81
N LEU A 867 -8.54 -21.09 23.85
CA LEU A 867 -8.19 -22.52 23.93
C LEU A 867 -8.84 -23.36 22.82
N LYS A 868 -9.85 -22.84 22.11
CA LYS A 868 -10.47 -23.48 20.94
C LYS A 868 -9.73 -23.16 19.62
N SER A 869 -8.68 -22.33 19.66
CA SER A 869 -7.91 -21.95 18.48
C SER A 869 -7.20 -23.13 17.82
N LYS A 870 -6.93 -23.02 16.51
CA LYS A 870 -6.17 -24.01 15.73
C LYS A 870 -4.66 -23.77 15.79
N ASN A 871 -4.21 -22.58 16.18
CA ASN A 871 -2.79 -22.24 16.20
C ASN A 871 -2.14 -22.72 17.52
N GLN A 872 -1.12 -23.56 17.40
CA GLN A 872 -0.40 -24.13 18.55
C GLN A 872 0.36 -23.08 19.37
N GLU A 873 0.83 -21.99 18.77
CA GLU A 873 1.52 -20.92 19.49
C GLU A 873 0.56 -20.10 20.34
N VAL A 874 -0.63 -19.77 19.81
CA VAL A 874 -1.70 -19.14 20.60
C VAL A 874 -2.06 -20.03 21.80
N LEU A 875 -2.27 -21.32 21.57
CA LEU A 875 -2.59 -22.26 22.65
C LEU A 875 -1.49 -22.32 23.71
N ALA A 876 -0.21 -22.31 23.30
CA ALA A 876 0.91 -22.35 24.22
C ALA A 876 1.00 -21.08 25.09
N SER A 877 0.91 -19.90 24.47
CA SER A 877 0.91 -18.62 25.19
C SER A 877 -0.31 -18.44 26.10
N VAL A 878 -1.49 -18.87 25.64
CA VAL A 878 -2.73 -18.82 26.42
C VAL A 878 -2.65 -19.77 27.62
N CYS A 879 -2.09 -20.98 27.46
CA CYS A 879 -1.85 -21.87 28.59
C CYS A 879 -0.87 -21.24 29.60
N ALA A 880 0.20 -20.59 29.13
CA ALA A 880 1.13 -19.88 30.02
C ALA A 880 0.45 -18.74 30.79
N ALA A 881 -0.41 -17.97 30.12
CA ALA A 881 -1.20 -16.92 30.76
C ALA A 881 -2.15 -17.52 31.83
N ILE A 882 -2.83 -18.62 31.52
CA ILE A 882 -3.70 -19.33 32.47
C ILE A 882 -2.90 -19.82 33.68
N THR A 883 -1.70 -20.35 33.50
CA THR A 883 -0.84 -20.77 34.62
C THR A 883 -0.58 -19.64 35.61
N ASN A 884 -0.33 -18.41 35.12
CA ASN A 884 -0.09 -17.26 35.99
C ASN A 884 -1.39 -16.71 36.61
N ILE A 885 -2.47 -16.66 35.83
CA ILE A 885 -3.82 -16.29 36.29
C ILE A 885 -4.30 -17.23 37.40
N ALA A 886 -4.04 -18.53 37.26
CA ALA A 886 -4.45 -19.58 38.19
C ALA A 886 -3.65 -19.60 39.51
N LYS A 887 -2.64 -18.74 39.69
CA LYS A 887 -1.95 -18.58 40.97
C LYS A 887 -2.84 -17.91 42.02
N ASP A 888 -3.78 -17.08 41.58
CA ASP A 888 -4.79 -16.46 42.42
C ASP A 888 -6.01 -17.38 42.57
N GLU A 889 -6.37 -17.73 43.81
CA GLU A 889 -7.46 -18.68 44.09
C GLU A 889 -8.82 -18.16 43.61
N GLU A 890 -9.01 -16.86 43.76
CA GLU A 890 -10.21 -16.11 43.47
C GLU A 890 -10.50 -16.10 41.96
N THR A 891 -9.47 -15.79 41.16
CA THR A 891 -9.49 -15.90 39.70
C THR A 891 -9.59 -17.35 39.21
N LEU A 892 -8.92 -18.28 39.89
CA LEU A 892 -8.95 -19.71 39.57
C LEU A 892 -10.38 -20.29 39.68
N ALA A 893 -11.16 -19.83 40.65
CA ALA A 893 -12.57 -20.20 40.77
C ALA A 893 -13.36 -19.78 39.51
N VAL A 894 -13.21 -18.53 39.07
CA VAL A 894 -13.94 -17.98 37.92
C VAL A 894 -13.60 -18.71 36.62
N ILE A 895 -12.31 -18.95 36.33
CA ILE A 895 -11.93 -19.68 35.10
C ILE A 895 -12.37 -21.14 35.12
N THR A 896 -12.49 -21.73 36.32
CA THR A 896 -13.05 -23.07 36.50
C THR A 896 -14.52 -23.10 36.09
N ASP A 897 -15.31 -22.14 36.58
CA ASP A 897 -16.74 -22.01 36.24
C ASP A 897 -16.97 -21.72 34.76
N LEU A 898 -16.05 -21.00 34.11
CA LEU A 898 -16.05 -20.78 32.66
C LEU A 898 -15.71 -22.04 31.83
N GLY A 899 -15.36 -23.15 32.47
CA GLY A 899 -15.13 -24.43 31.82
C GLY A 899 -13.73 -24.62 31.24
N VAL A 900 -12.69 -24.10 31.92
CA VAL A 900 -11.28 -24.29 31.50
C VAL A 900 -10.85 -25.76 31.52
N VAL A 901 -11.34 -26.57 32.47
CA VAL A 901 -10.92 -27.96 32.71
C VAL A 901 -11.21 -28.88 31.51
N PRO A 902 -12.44 -28.92 30.93
CA PRO A 902 -12.69 -29.68 29.71
C PRO A 902 -11.87 -29.22 28.50
N GLN A 903 -11.62 -27.91 28.36
CA GLN A 903 -10.84 -27.36 27.25
C GLN A 903 -9.38 -27.81 27.32
N LEU A 904 -8.73 -27.64 28.48
CA LEU A 904 -7.34 -28.09 28.69
C LEU A 904 -7.21 -29.60 28.49
N SER A 905 -8.17 -30.39 29.01
CA SER A 905 -8.17 -31.85 28.86
C SER A 905 -8.21 -32.29 27.39
N LYS A 906 -8.96 -31.59 26.53
CA LYS A 906 -9.02 -31.87 25.09
C LYS A 906 -7.69 -31.61 24.37
N LEU A 907 -6.92 -30.62 24.84
CA LEU A 907 -5.63 -30.22 24.26
C LEU A 907 -4.46 -31.14 24.64
N THR A 908 -4.65 -32.07 25.57
CA THR A 908 -3.60 -33.00 26.05
C THR A 908 -3.11 -34.00 24.99
N LYS A 909 -3.83 -34.16 23.86
CA LYS A 909 -3.43 -35.07 22.77
C LYS A 909 -2.40 -34.46 21.80
N THR A 910 -1.74 -33.38 22.17
CA THR A 910 -0.85 -32.62 21.29
C THR A 910 0.56 -33.21 21.21
N SER A 911 1.24 -32.95 20.09
CA SER A 911 2.62 -33.41 19.82
C SER A 911 3.68 -32.32 19.99
N ASN A 912 3.29 -31.04 20.11
CA ASN A 912 4.20 -29.91 20.20
C ASN A 912 4.73 -29.72 21.63
N ASN A 913 6.05 -29.83 21.82
CA ASN A 913 6.67 -29.76 23.15
C ASN A 913 6.48 -28.42 23.87
N LYS A 914 6.43 -27.27 23.16
CA LYS A 914 6.15 -25.97 23.79
C LYS A 914 4.74 -25.92 24.39
N LEU A 915 3.76 -26.43 23.64
CA LEU A 915 2.39 -26.54 24.13
C LEU A 915 2.29 -27.55 25.27
N ARG A 916 2.98 -28.70 25.19
CA ARG A 916 3.00 -29.70 26.25
C ARG A 916 3.51 -29.15 27.58
N LEU A 917 4.56 -28.32 27.54
CA LEU A 917 5.12 -27.65 28.70
C LEU A 917 4.06 -26.79 29.40
N HIS A 918 3.56 -25.75 28.71
CA HIS A 918 2.64 -24.80 29.31
C HIS A 918 1.27 -25.40 29.62
N LEU A 919 0.82 -26.40 28.85
CA LEU A 919 -0.41 -27.12 29.14
C LEU A 919 -0.29 -27.93 30.43
N ALA A 920 0.84 -28.61 30.66
CA ALA A 920 1.06 -29.35 31.89
C ALA A 920 1.17 -28.42 33.10
N GLU A 921 1.83 -27.26 32.96
CA GLU A 921 1.88 -26.21 33.98
C GLU A 921 0.49 -25.68 34.32
N ALA A 922 -0.34 -25.38 33.31
CA ALA A 922 -1.70 -24.91 33.51
C ALA A 922 -2.57 -25.95 34.22
N ILE A 923 -2.48 -27.23 33.83
CA ILE A 923 -3.21 -28.31 34.52
C ILE A 923 -2.73 -28.44 35.97
N CYS A 924 -1.42 -28.33 36.22
CA CYS A 924 -0.86 -28.39 37.56
C CYS A 924 -1.48 -27.32 38.48
N GLN A 925 -1.53 -26.07 38.02
CA GLN A 925 -2.11 -24.96 38.81
C GLN A 925 -3.63 -25.10 38.96
N CYS A 926 -4.35 -25.42 37.88
CA CYS A 926 -5.81 -25.59 37.95
C CYS A 926 -6.23 -26.76 38.86
N CYS A 927 -5.38 -27.76 39.06
CA CYS A 927 -5.63 -28.86 39.98
C CYS A 927 -5.64 -28.43 41.46
N MET A 928 -5.16 -27.26 41.83
CA MET A 928 -5.15 -26.85 43.24
C MET A 928 -6.53 -26.43 43.78
N TRP A 929 -7.53 -26.28 42.91
CA TRP A 929 -8.87 -25.80 43.26
C TRP A 929 -9.96 -26.88 43.28
N GLY A 930 -10.73 -26.90 44.38
CA GLY A 930 -12.00 -27.62 44.49
C GLY A 930 -11.98 -29.06 43.98
N SER A 931 -12.95 -29.39 43.12
CA SER A 931 -13.10 -30.72 42.50
C SER A 931 -12.34 -30.88 41.17
N ASN A 932 -11.54 -29.90 40.74
CA ASN A 932 -10.90 -29.92 39.42
C ASN A 932 -10.05 -31.17 39.19
N ARG A 933 -9.38 -31.68 40.23
CA ARG A 933 -8.59 -32.91 40.17
C ARG A 933 -9.41 -34.11 39.70
N VAL A 934 -10.65 -34.23 40.21
CA VAL A 934 -11.58 -35.30 39.86
C VAL A 934 -12.04 -35.10 38.41
N THR A 935 -12.44 -33.87 38.07
CA THR A 935 -12.93 -33.52 36.72
C THR A 935 -11.88 -33.73 35.63
N PHE A 936 -10.60 -33.44 35.90
CA PHE A 936 -9.47 -33.77 35.00
C PHE A 936 -9.29 -35.29 34.82
N GLY A 937 -9.50 -36.06 35.90
CA GLY A 937 -9.52 -37.52 35.88
C GLY A 937 -10.62 -38.08 34.99
N GLU A 938 -11.87 -37.64 35.22
CA GLU A 938 -13.04 -38.01 34.43
C GLU A 938 -12.89 -37.63 32.96
N SER A 939 -12.25 -36.49 32.69
CA SER A 939 -11.93 -35.99 31.34
C SER A 939 -10.77 -36.74 30.66
N LYS A 940 -10.21 -37.78 31.31
CA LYS A 940 -9.11 -38.63 30.80
C LYS A 940 -7.82 -37.87 30.47
N ALA A 941 -7.52 -36.77 31.17
CA ALA A 941 -6.31 -35.98 30.98
C ALA A 941 -5.03 -36.64 31.52
N VAL A 942 -5.17 -37.60 32.45
CA VAL A 942 -4.07 -38.28 33.14
C VAL A 942 -3.20 -39.11 32.19
N VAL A 943 -3.81 -39.89 31.29
CA VAL A 943 -3.08 -40.82 30.41
C VAL A 943 -2.13 -40.08 29.44
N PRO A 944 -2.57 -39.01 28.75
CA PRO A 944 -1.64 -38.21 27.94
C PRO A 944 -0.49 -37.57 28.72
N LEU A 945 -0.70 -37.14 29.97
CA LEU A 945 0.37 -36.58 30.81
C LEU A 945 1.42 -37.65 31.18
N VAL A 946 1.01 -38.90 31.42
CA VAL A 946 1.95 -40.02 31.60
C VAL A 946 2.78 -40.25 30.32
N HIS A 947 2.20 -40.00 29.13
CA HIS A 947 2.96 -40.05 27.89
C HIS A 947 3.97 -38.90 27.75
N TYR A 948 3.68 -37.71 28.31
CA TYR A 948 4.60 -36.57 28.27
C TYR A 948 5.91 -36.86 29.03
N LEU A 949 5.88 -37.71 30.06
CA LEU A 949 7.07 -38.18 30.78
C LEU A 949 8.04 -38.97 29.89
N LYS A 950 7.61 -39.47 28.72
CA LYS A 950 8.48 -40.14 27.75
C LYS A 950 9.17 -39.16 26.79
N SER A 951 8.91 -37.85 26.91
CA SER A 951 9.54 -36.83 26.08
C SER A 951 11.05 -36.73 26.32
N LYS A 952 11.78 -36.26 25.32
CA LYS A 952 13.22 -35.98 25.45
C LYS A 952 13.51 -34.65 26.15
N ASP A 953 12.52 -33.77 26.23
CA ASP A 953 12.68 -32.43 26.79
C ASP A 953 12.54 -32.44 28.32
N PRO A 954 13.58 -32.06 29.08
CA PRO A 954 13.53 -32.08 30.55
C PRO A 954 12.45 -31.18 31.14
N SER A 955 12.23 -30.00 30.57
CA SER A 955 11.21 -29.05 31.05
C SER A 955 9.79 -29.63 30.93
N VAL A 956 9.49 -30.33 29.83
CA VAL A 956 8.18 -30.99 29.65
C VAL A 956 8.01 -32.12 30.66
N CYS A 957 9.08 -32.88 30.93
CA CYS A 957 9.05 -33.93 31.94
C CYS A 957 8.81 -33.35 33.35
N ARG A 958 9.47 -32.24 33.70
CA ARG A 958 9.26 -31.51 34.97
C ARG A 958 7.82 -31.08 35.13
N ALA A 959 7.28 -30.33 34.17
CA ALA A 959 5.90 -29.84 34.25
C ALA A 959 4.87 -30.98 34.28
N ALA A 960 5.08 -32.05 33.49
CA ALA A 960 4.22 -33.22 33.51
C ALA A 960 4.28 -33.96 34.85
N ALA A 961 5.47 -34.10 35.45
CA ALA A 961 5.61 -34.72 36.77
C ALA A 961 4.93 -33.89 37.87
N GLN A 962 5.06 -32.56 37.82
CA GLN A 962 4.37 -31.65 38.74
C GLN A 962 2.84 -31.75 38.62
N ALA A 963 2.31 -31.78 37.38
CA ALA A 963 0.89 -31.97 37.14
C ALA A 963 0.39 -33.33 37.66
N LEU A 964 1.14 -34.41 37.41
CA LEU A 964 0.80 -35.75 37.90
C LEU A 964 0.89 -35.85 39.43
N TYR A 965 1.84 -35.14 40.05
CA TYR A 965 1.90 -35.03 41.51
C TYR A 965 0.62 -34.41 42.08
N GLN A 966 0.16 -33.29 41.53
CA GLN A 966 -1.09 -32.66 41.99
C GLN A 966 -2.32 -33.53 41.73
N LEU A 967 -2.40 -34.18 40.56
CA LEU A 967 -3.49 -35.10 40.22
C LEU A 967 -3.51 -36.37 41.10
N SER A 968 -2.35 -36.85 41.54
CA SER A 968 -2.20 -38.06 42.37
C SER A 968 -2.76 -37.91 43.79
N GLN A 969 -3.14 -36.71 44.21
CA GLN A 969 -3.85 -36.53 45.49
C GLN A 969 -5.26 -37.14 45.44
N ASP A 970 -5.83 -37.34 44.26
CA ASP A 970 -7.08 -38.06 44.07
C ASP A 970 -6.85 -39.58 43.89
N PRO A 971 -7.60 -40.44 44.62
CA PRO A 971 -7.47 -41.89 44.51
C PRO A 971 -7.76 -42.47 43.12
N ASN A 972 -8.76 -41.97 42.39
CA ASN A 972 -9.13 -42.53 41.08
C ASN A 972 -8.05 -42.20 40.03
N ASN A 973 -7.46 -41.02 40.11
CA ASN A 973 -6.33 -40.62 39.28
C ASN A 973 -5.10 -41.50 39.55
N CYS A 974 -4.79 -41.83 40.80
CA CYS A 974 -3.70 -42.75 41.14
C CYS A 974 -3.86 -44.13 40.50
N ILE A 975 -5.09 -44.68 40.48
CA ILE A 975 -5.39 -45.97 39.82
C ILE A 975 -5.09 -45.86 38.32
N ALA A 976 -5.63 -44.84 37.66
CA ALA A 976 -5.41 -44.61 36.23
C ALA A 976 -3.92 -44.43 35.89
N MET A 977 -3.16 -43.73 36.74
CA MET A 977 -1.71 -43.57 36.59
C MET A 977 -0.96 -44.89 36.73
N HIS A 978 -1.32 -45.70 37.73
CA HIS A 978 -0.70 -47.01 37.98
C HIS A 978 -0.94 -47.98 36.82
N GLU A 979 -2.18 -48.06 36.31
CA GLU A 979 -2.55 -48.89 35.16
C GLU A 979 -1.74 -48.55 33.89
N ASN A 980 -1.33 -47.29 33.74
CA ASN A 980 -0.52 -46.82 32.62
C ASN A 980 1.00 -46.92 32.85
N GLY A 981 1.44 -47.57 33.93
CA GLY A 981 2.84 -47.86 34.20
C GLY A 981 3.68 -46.65 34.58
N VAL A 982 3.08 -45.61 35.17
CA VAL A 982 3.78 -44.36 35.54
C VAL A 982 4.95 -44.60 36.50
N VAL A 983 4.84 -45.60 37.39
CA VAL A 983 5.78 -45.83 38.50
C VAL A 983 7.19 -46.13 37.98
N LYS A 984 7.32 -46.91 36.91
CA LYS A 984 8.63 -47.22 36.30
C LYS A 984 9.30 -45.97 35.71
N LEU A 985 8.51 -45.07 35.12
CA LEU A 985 9.00 -43.81 34.55
C LEU A 985 9.43 -42.84 35.66
N LEU A 986 8.60 -42.68 36.70
CA LEU A 986 8.91 -41.80 37.83
C LEU A 986 10.11 -42.28 38.64
N LEU A 987 10.27 -43.61 38.85
CA LEU A 987 11.44 -44.16 39.54
C LEU A 987 12.76 -43.81 38.82
N ALA A 988 12.76 -43.80 37.49
CA ALA A 988 13.92 -43.35 36.73
C ALA A 988 14.18 -41.83 36.92
N MET A 989 13.11 -41.04 37.07
CA MET A 989 13.19 -39.58 37.24
C MET A 989 13.59 -39.13 38.65
N VAL A 990 13.39 -39.96 39.69
CA VAL A 990 13.90 -39.70 41.05
C VAL A 990 15.44 -39.63 41.06
N GLY A 991 16.12 -40.28 40.11
CA GLY A 991 17.56 -40.16 39.91
C GLY A 991 18.02 -38.98 39.04
N SER A 992 17.12 -38.09 38.62
CA SER A 992 17.43 -36.92 37.78
C SER A 992 18.29 -35.90 38.53
N THR A 993 19.05 -35.03 37.86
CA THR A 993 19.79 -33.94 38.52
C THR A 993 18.93 -32.72 38.86
N ASP A 994 17.65 -32.73 38.45
CA ASP A 994 16.72 -31.62 38.61
C ASP A 994 15.85 -31.81 39.86
N GLU A 995 16.10 -30.99 40.88
CA GLU A 995 15.46 -31.07 42.20
C GLU A 995 13.93 -30.99 42.13
N ALA A 996 13.38 -30.07 41.34
CA ALA A 996 11.92 -29.91 41.21
C ALA A 996 11.27 -31.14 40.55
N LEU A 997 11.95 -31.76 39.59
CA LEU A 997 11.50 -33.01 38.97
C LEU A 997 11.62 -34.19 39.95
N GLN A 998 12.72 -34.26 40.73
CA GLN A 998 12.90 -35.28 41.76
C GLN A 998 11.79 -35.22 42.81
N GLU A 999 11.51 -34.03 43.34
CA GLU A 999 10.49 -33.83 44.38
C GLU A 999 9.11 -34.19 43.86
N ALA A 1000 8.72 -33.72 42.68
CA ALA A 1000 7.44 -34.05 42.07
C ALA A 1000 7.30 -35.56 41.81
N ALA A 1001 8.36 -36.21 41.31
CA ALA A 1001 8.36 -37.65 41.06
C ALA A 1001 8.26 -38.46 42.35
N ALA A 1002 9.04 -38.12 43.37
CA ALA A 1002 8.99 -38.77 44.69
C ALA A 1002 7.64 -38.56 45.38
N GLY A 1003 7.11 -37.34 45.33
CA GLY A 1003 5.79 -36.99 45.87
C GLY A 1003 4.66 -37.78 45.21
N CYS A 1004 4.69 -37.91 43.88
CA CYS A 1004 3.70 -38.69 43.13
C CYS A 1004 3.76 -40.18 43.50
N ILE A 1005 4.97 -40.76 43.58
CA ILE A 1005 5.16 -42.16 44.01
C ILE A 1005 4.68 -42.36 45.45
N ALA A 1006 4.95 -41.41 46.35
CA ALA A 1006 4.51 -41.48 47.74
C ALA A 1006 2.98 -41.52 47.85
N ASN A 1007 2.27 -40.69 47.06
CA ASN A 1007 0.81 -40.70 47.03
C ASN A 1007 0.24 -42.02 46.50
N ILE A 1008 0.80 -42.55 45.41
CA ILE A 1008 0.41 -43.87 44.88
C ILE A 1008 0.64 -44.96 45.92
N ARG A 1009 1.79 -44.95 46.62
CA ARG A 1009 2.09 -45.96 47.65
C ARG A 1009 1.17 -45.84 48.87
N ARG A 1010 0.82 -44.62 49.30
CA ARG A 1010 -0.13 -44.40 50.39
C ARG A 1010 -1.51 -44.98 50.05
N LEU A 1011 -1.97 -44.81 48.81
CA LEU A 1011 -3.23 -45.41 48.35
C LEU A 1011 -3.18 -46.94 48.42
N VAL A 1012 -2.11 -47.56 47.89
CA VAL A 1012 -1.93 -49.03 47.94
C VAL A 1012 -1.88 -49.54 49.38
N LEU A 1013 -1.21 -48.83 50.29
CA LEU A 1013 -1.18 -49.19 51.71
C LEU A 1013 -2.56 -49.05 52.38
N ALA A 1014 -3.35 -48.06 52.00
CA ALA A 1014 -4.70 -47.88 52.51
C ALA A 1014 -5.65 -48.99 52.02
N THR A 1015 -5.54 -49.43 50.75
CA THR A 1015 -6.32 -50.54 50.22
C THR A 1015 -5.89 -51.88 50.81
N GLU A 1016 -4.58 -52.11 51.00
CA GLU A 1016 -4.05 -53.30 51.70
C GLU A 1016 -4.58 -53.36 53.15
N LYS A 1017 -4.60 -52.24 53.88
CA LYS A 1017 -5.17 -52.17 55.23
C LYS A 1017 -6.68 -52.41 55.26
N ALA A 1018 -7.43 -51.95 54.26
CA ALA A 1018 -8.87 -52.16 54.18
C ALA A 1018 -9.26 -53.60 53.76
N MET A 1019 -8.36 -54.34 53.11
CA MET A 1019 -8.61 -55.74 52.70
C MET A 1019 -8.17 -56.78 53.73
N TYR A 1020 -7.19 -56.46 54.57
CA TYR A 1020 -6.59 -57.41 55.53
C TYR A 1020 -6.66 -56.98 57.01
N GLY A 1021 -7.16 -55.77 57.30
CA GLY A 1021 -7.50 -55.30 58.64
C GLY A 1021 -9.00 -55.27 58.82
#